data_AF-A0A7X7BBT0-F1
#
_entry.id   AF-A0A7X7BBT0-F1
#
_cell.length_a   1.000
_cell.length_b   1.000
_cell.length_c   1.000
_cell.angle_alpha   90.00
_cell.angle_beta   90.00
_cell.angle_gamma   90.00
#
_symmetry.space_group_name_H-M   'P 1'
#
loop_
_entity.id
_entity.type
_entity.pdbx_description
1 polymer ?
#
loop_
_entity_poly.entity_id
_entity_poly.type
_entity_poly.pdbx_seq_one_letter_code
_entity_poly.pdbx_strand_id
1 'polypeptide(L)'
;MQMKSVLGLSVAFGVFASLVVRAELPDAVGLREIATAGTNHQTLTVTGTHLIEGTVRKTGSGAWTVPAATVFSGSRAAWDVLAGSVALTGIGAGGEMELAAAPTAVLNQAALWMAADENVIYTDNGGVNEVSAWLDVREPDTAAPYVYTRAVSKTNFTNAVPELKTSGAGLDSSLPYLWFGGYHSGRWMDWTDPSDASKHLNTIHHVFVVHGTQDSYGYFLGITESDSTTYPLDFRKDDYASATGTEGMIWENAAYGYTATALRTGRTFLNRARVDGATTPVPRGYQLIGTEVGCRPANAGNFFNCRNLFPHNDKRIGGDRLCEAVIFTNRLSETDRVKVEHYLWQKWFGRAPQAPAGLNVAAGATATFDWDAAGTLDFQTQGDGRLVKQGVGGLRMAVDNRTPLSAFNGSLTLEGGEIDARLPVPVAVTGGNTYSNEAMMLYHATAAAGKAVKTGSGELVVSGVPADVTLEVREGLLNIAQPLAAEFPTEMRGTIPNPTFEGLVPDGTVYNLAANETVGGWTAFNLLDADSIRIGADDQWYYSGAPLLPFPTPDGKGYLLIKKRGSVRATVTLPAGGVYALSFLASGRKYAGGRKDGHAFDIIIDNTCTVATVPTFATDWQRYRYLLPHLPAGEHTLTLTTVSGSSDYASALDDFRLDLVSRELSENVISNACFECVTGDAKLMVHTAAPGWTFGNAGSGGSASVCSGGPLLPVYDATSPRVIQGSSSNNLQEAGRRNLYVYGDGTAATTVTFPAAGEYALALRACRTRFSTADWSGASELTVTVDGCVTQTVSTAQDVFQDITVGPFTAPAGQPLALTLKGTAGKCLMLIDDLRVCRADNPDSLIQNGSFEQGGTPGWTTNGWEVYIPAGTAPIVYATTYEEQNGYGYAFGITLFDGVGRCRIASEGYARQTVTFAQPGTYRLAMHAISRIQRNPDTYAETRGRNPIRIWLARNGVTNTLGTVTTYDEAFRRHEYLFTVPEAGAYVLSFDGQSTADRTSLIDDISIMAVDADTAWTPFAKGSALEISDGARVLLNFSGQQRVDTLRYNGVSLTGVIDSSTHPDVIMGTGQLYAMPKGTLIRVY
;
A
#
# COMPACT_ATOMS: atom_id res chain seq x y z
N MET A 1 -45.03 46.86 -36.27
CA MET A 1 -45.68 47.56 -35.15
C MET A 1 -44.71 47.50 -33.98
N GLN A 2 -44.18 48.66 -33.61
CA GLN A 2 -43.31 49.05 -32.48
C GLN A 2 -42.09 48.20 -32.05
N MET A 3 -40.93 48.81 -32.31
CA MET A 3 -39.66 48.72 -31.59
C MET A 3 -39.78 48.91 -30.06
N LYS A 4 -38.86 48.31 -29.30
CA LYS A 4 -38.01 49.06 -28.35
C LYS A 4 -36.74 48.27 -27.96
N SER A 5 -35.61 48.91 -28.20
CA SER A 5 -34.24 48.63 -27.79
C SER A 5 -34.03 48.70 -26.27
N VAL A 6 -32.93 48.14 -25.74
CA VAL A 6 -31.77 48.88 -25.19
C VAL A 6 -30.65 47.91 -24.76
N LEU A 7 -29.42 48.22 -25.19
CA LEU A 7 -28.14 47.67 -24.75
C LEU A 7 -27.85 47.95 -23.26
N GLY A 8 -27.12 47.06 -22.57
CA GLY A 8 -26.53 47.36 -21.26
C GLY A 8 -25.70 46.23 -20.63
N LEU A 9 -24.44 46.10 -21.07
CA LEU A 9 -23.21 45.79 -20.31
C LEU A 9 -23.31 45.07 -18.94
N SER A 10 -22.67 43.89 -18.81
CA SER A 10 -21.71 43.60 -17.72
C SER A 10 -20.93 42.32 -17.97
N VAL A 11 -19.61 42.47 -18.03
CA VAL A 11 -18.60 41.41 -17.93
C VAL A 11 -18.83 40.65 -16.62
N ALA A 12 -19.22 39.38 -16.70
CA ALA A 12 -19.19 38.46 -15.57
C ALA A 12 -18.17 37.37 -15.90
N PHE A 13 -17.07 37.38 -15.13
CA PHE A 13 -16.19 36.22 -14.97
C PHE A 13 -17.06 35.01 -14.63
N GLY A 14 -17.25 34.13 -15.60
CA GLY A 14 -17.87 32.84 -15.39
C GLY A 14 -16.90 31.97 -14.61
N VAL A 15 -17.09 31.91 -13.30
CA VAL A 15 -16.64 30.80 -12.45
C VAL A 15 -17.09 29.52 -13.16
N PHE A 16 -16.15 28.76 -13.68
CA PHE A 16 -16.44 27.42 -14.21
C PHE A 16 -16.96 26.59 -13.04
N ALA A 17 -18.27 26.34 -13.05
CA ALA A 17 -18.88 25.34 -12.19
C ALA A 17 -18.29 23.99 -12.57
N SER A 18 -17.50 23.44 -11.65
CA SER A 18 -16.99 22.07 -11.68
C SER A 18 -18.13 21.08 -11.94
N LEU A 19 -17.89 20.10 -12.82
CA LEU A 19 -18.81 19.01 -13.09
C LEU A 19 -19.26 18.38 -11.76
N VAL A 20 -20.57 18.23 -11.61
CA VAL A 20 -21.24 17.57 -10.48
C VAL A 20 -20.63 16.18 -10.29
N VAL A 21 -19.86 16.01 -9.23
CA VAL A 21 -19.37 14.70 -8.77
C VAL A 21 -20.53 13.96 -8.11
N ARG A 22 -20.67 12.65 -8.39
CA ARG A 22 -21.67 11.76 -7.79
C ARG A 22 -21.76 11.95 -6.27
N ALA A 23 -23.00 12.01 -5.77
CA ALA A 23 -23.31 12.19 -4.35
C ALA A 23 -23.11 10.92 -3.49
N GLU A 24 -22.80 9.78 -4.12
CA GLU A 24 -22.75 8.47 -3.48
C GLU A 24 -21.33 7.88 -3.54
N LEU A 25 -20.96 7.13 -2.49
CA LEU A 25 -19.71 6.36 -2.46
C LEU A 25 -19.73 5.34 -3.62
N PRO A 26 -18.65 5.20 -4.40
CA PRO A 26 -18.60 4.21 -5.47
C PRO A 26 -18.73 2.78 -4.92
N ASP A 27 -19.47 1.92 -5.62
CA ASP A 27 -19.62 0.50 -5.27
C ASP A 27 -18.30 -0.28 -5.31
N ALA A 28 -17.32 0.22 -6.09
CA ALA A 28 -15.99 -0.36 -6.15
C ALA A 28 -14.92 0.69 -6.50
N VAL A 29 -13.74 0.57 -5.88
CA VAL A 29 -12.52 1.28 -6.24
C VAL A 29 -11.40 0.26 -6.35
N GLY A 30 -10.86 0.05 -7.55
CA GLY A 30 -9.82 -0.94 -7.79
C GLY A 30 -8.47 -0.56 -7.17
N LEU A 31 -7.57 -1.53 -7.10
CA LEU A 31 -6.20 -1.31 -6.62
C LEU A 31 -5.51 -0.16 -7.36
N ARG A 32 -4.97 0.82 -6.61
CA ARG A 32 -4.33 2.06 -7.13
C ARG A 32 -5.26 3.01 -7.88
N GLU A 33 -6.56 2.75 -7.91
CA GLU A 33 -7.53 3.72 -8.39
C GLU A 33 -7.82 4.76 -7.31
N ILE A 34 -8.22 5.95 -7.73
CA ILE A 34 -8.68 6.98 -6.80
C ILE A 34 -10.00 7.51 -7.31
N ALA A 35 -11.06 7.25 -6.56
CA ALA A 35 -12.40 7.73 -6.83
C ALA A 35 -12.70 8.96 -5.97
N THR A 36 -13.25 10.02 -6.57
CA THR A 36 -13.65 11.23 -5.84
C THR A 36 -15.16 11.30 -5.79
N ALA A 37 -15.73 11.57 -4.61
CA ALA A 37 -17.16 11.75 -4.41
C ALA A 37 -17.43 12.97 -3.50
N GLY A 38 -18.47 13.74 -3.87
CA GLY A 38 -18.77 15.05 -3.26
C GLY A 38 -20.11 15.02 -2.54
N THR A 39 -20.21 15.75 -1.43
CA THR A 39 -21.45 15.80 -0.61
C THR A 39 -22.45 16.87 -1.04
N ASN A 40 -22.06 17.82 -1.91
CA ASN A 40 -22.85 19.03 -2.22
C ASN A 40 -23.40 19.74 -0.96
N HIS A 41 -22.62 19.76 0.12
CA HIS A 41 -22.98 20.32 1.43
C HIS A 41 -24.07 19.56 2.21
N GLN A 42 -24.48 18.36 1.78
CA GLN A 42 -25.50 17.55 2.45
C GLN A 42 -24.91 16.52 3.43
N THR A 43 -25.73 16.10 4.39
CA THR A 43 -25.47 14.91 5.22
C THR A 43 -26.14 13.70 4.58
N LEU A 44 -25.35 12.65 4.30
CA LEU A 44 -25.79 11.46 3.58
C LEU A 44 -25.42 10.20 4.36
N THR A 45 -26.34 9.25 4.42
CA THR A 45 -26.00 7.87 4.83
C THR A 45 -25.63 7.10 3.59
N VAL A 46 -24.43 6.54 3.56
CA VAL A 46 -23.94 5.72 2.47
C VAL A 46 -24.51 4.30 2.63
N THR A 47 -25.21 3.84 1.61
CA THR A 47 -25.91 2.54 1.60
C THR A 47 -25.42 1.64 0.48
N GLY A 48 -25.51 0.33 0.67
CA GLY A 48 -25.05 -0.66 -0.30
C GLY A 48 -23.60 -1.09 -0.05
N THR A 49 -23.20 -2.22 -0.65
CA THR A 49 -21.87 -2.81 -0.46
C THR A 49 -20.83 -2.11 -1.33
N HIS A 50 -19.76 -1.59 -0.71
CA HIS A 50 -18.67 -0.87 -1.35
C HIS A 50 -17.35 -1.59 -1.16
N LEU A 51 -16.69 -1.94 -2.26
CA LEU A 51 -15.36 -2.53 -2.24
C LEU A 51 -14.30 -1.46 -2.51
N ILE A 52 -13.23 -1.41 -1.73
CA ILE A 52 -12.18 -0.43 -1.88
C ILE A 52 -10.82 -1.13 -1.79
N GLU A 53 -10.05 -1.14 -2.88
CA GLU A 53 -8.65 -1.56 -2.92
C GLU A 53 -7.70 -0.37 -3.19
N GLY A 54 -8.24 0.75 -3.69
CA GLY A 54 -7.55 2.02 -3.92
C GLY A 54 -8.01 3.12 -2.97
N THR A 55 -8.02 4.38 -3.41
CA THR A 55 -8.33 5.53 -2.56
C THR A 55 -9.73 6.10 -2.84
N VAL A 56 -10.51 6.38 -1.81
CA VAL A 56 -11.75 7.18 -1.90
C VAL A 56 -11.47 8.59 -1.40
N ARG A 57 -11.71 9.61 -2.23
CA ARG A 57 -11.64 11.02 -1.89
C ARG A 57 -13.03 11.58 -1.62
N LYS A 58 -13.27 11.95 -0.36
CA LYS A 58 -14.46 12.67 0.04
C LYS A 58 -14.21 14.17 -0.04
N THR A 59 -15.08 14.89 -0.75
CA THR A 59 -15.03 16.34 -0.94
C THR A 59 -16.35 17.02 -0.56
N GLY A 60 -16.33 18.36 -0.47
CA GLY A 60 -17.46 19.17 -0.05
C GLY A 60 -17.68 19.19 1.47
N SER A 61 -18.32 20.25 1.97
CA SER A 61 -18.42 20.49 3.42
C SER A 61 -19.47 19.65 4.15
N GLY A 62 -20.23 18.82 3.43
CA GLY A 62 -21.27 17.96 4.00
C GLY A 62 -20.71 16.79 4.81
N ALA A 63 -21.57 15.89 5.27
CA ALA A 63 -21.20 14.76 6.13
C ALA A 63 -21.58 13.42 5.48
N TRP A 64 -20.74 12.41 5.64
CA TRP A 64 -21.11 11.03 5.33
C TRP A 64 -21.22 10.21 6.60
N THR A 65 -22.26 9.39 6.71
CA THR A 65 -22.35 8.30 7.67
C THR A 65 -22.25 7.01 6.91
N VAL A 66 -21.20 6.25 7.16
CA VAL A 66 -20.86 5.03 6.44
C VAL A 66 -20.91 3.87 7.45
N PRO A 67 -21.89 2.95 7.33
CA PRO A 67 -21.87 1.73 8.12
C PRO A 67 -20.63 0.91 7.73
N ALA A 68 -19.73 0.63 8.66
CA ALA A 68 -18.52 -0.15 8.38
C ALA A 68 -18.88 -1.52 7.77
N ALA A 69 -20.02 -2.08 8.17
CA ALA A 69 -20.65 -3.28 7.61
C ALA A 69 -20.68 -3.34 6.08
N THR A 70 -20.79 -2.17 5.45
CA THR A 70 -21.00 -2.04 4.03
C THR A 70 -19.72 -1.73 3.26
N VAL A 71 -18.59 -1.43 3.93
CA VAL A 71 -17.31 -1.11 3.30
C VAL A 71 -16.34 -2.28 3.41
N PHE A 72 -15.78 -2.71 2.29
CA PHE A 72 -14.83 -3.80 2.21
C PHE A 72 -13.50 -3.28 1.69
N SER A 73 -12.54 -3.05 2.59
CA SER A 73 -11.21 -2.55 2.25
C SER A 73 -10.20 -3.69 2.05
N GLY A 74 -9.43 -3.62 0.97
CA GLY A 74 -8.19 -4.38 0.78
C GLY A 74 -7.02 -3.76 1.56
N SER A 75 -5.89 -4.47 1.66
CA SER A 75 -4.70 -4.04 2.43
C SER A 75 -4.04 -2.73 1.96
N ARG A 76 -4.49 -2.15 0.85
CA ARG A 76 -3.97 -0.90 0.25
C ARG A 76 -5.05 0.14 0.00
N ALA A 77 -6.24 -0.09 0.54
CA ALA A 77 -7.30 0.89 0.47
C ALA A 77 -6.88 2.18 1.20
N ALA A 78 -7.39 3.33 0.77
CA ALA A 78 -7.25 4.58 1.50
C ALA A 78 -8.53 5.42 1.45
N TRP A 79 -8.75 6.27 2.45
CA TRP A 79 -9.83 7.26 2.50
C TRP A 79 -9.21 8.63 2.69
N ASP A 80 -9.39 9.52 1.74
CA ASP A 80 -8.96 10.90 1.78
C ASP A 80 -10.17 11.79 2.11
N VAL A 81 -10.29 12.22 3.34
CA VAL A 81 -11.30 13.19 3.77
C VAL A 81 -10.73 14.60 3.54
N LEU A 82 -11.01 15.16 2.37
CA LEU A 82 -10.47 16.46 1.95
C LEU A 82 -11.26 17.65 2.51
N ALA A 83 -12.55 17.47 2.78
CA ALA A 83 -13.43 18.49 3.35
C ALA A 83 -14.62 17.87 4.09
N GLY A 84 -15.26 18.62 5.01
CA GLY A 84 -16.44 18.19 5.77
C GLY A 84 -16.15 17.01 6.72
N SER A 85 -17.15 16.17 7.02
CA SER A 85 -16.97 14.99 7.87
C SER A 85 -17.29 13.63 7.23
N VAL A 86 -16.65 12.55 7.71
CA VAL A 86 -17.01 11.15 7.46
C VAL A 86 -17.11 10.43 8.80
N ALA A 87 -18.19 9.71 9.05
CA ALA A 87 -18.40 8.90 10.24
C ALA A 87 -18.48 7.42 9.85
N LEU A 88 -17.50 6.62 10.28
CA LEU A 88 -17.53 5.16 10.19
C LEU A 88 -18.26 4.62 11.42
N THR A 89 -19.41 3.98 11.19
CA THR A 89 -20.31 3.51 12.25
C THR A 89 -20.30 1.98 12.35
N GLY A 90 -20.26 1.44 13.56
CA GLY A 90 -20.49 0.03 13.82
C GLY A 90 -21.96 -0.36 13.64
N ILE A 91 -22.24 -1.66 13.62
CA ILE A 91 -23.63 -2.15 13.78
C ILE A 91 -23.87 -2.22 15.27
N GLY A 92 -24.84 -1.46 15.78
CA GLY A 92 -25.16 -1.43 17.20
C GLY A 92 -25.32 -2.84 17.79
N ALA A 93 -25.03 -2.98 19.08
CA ALA A 93 -25.07 -4.26 19.78
C ALA A 93 -26.41 -4.99 19.55
N GLY A 94 -26.36 -6.16 18.91
CA GLY A 94 -27.52 -7.01 18.63
C GLY A 94 -28.18 -6.82 17.25
N GLY A 95 -27.67 -5.92 16.38
CA GLY A 95 -28.08 -5.87 14.99
C GLY A 95 -27.39 -6.96 14.14
N GLU A 96 -28.16 -7.74 13.39
CA GLU A 96 -27.59 -8.66 12.39
C GLU A 96 -27.09 -7.86 11.18
N MET A 97 -25.82 -8.04 10.83
CA MET A 97 -25.24 -7.41 9.65
C MET A 97 -25.76 -8.12 8.38
N GLU A 98 -26.39 -7.40 7.45
CA GLU A 98 -26.89 -7.94 6.18
C GLU A 98 -25.75 -8.51 5.31
N LEU A 99 -25.88 -9.74 4.81
CA LEU A 99 -24.93 -10.35 3.86
C LEU A 99 -24.88 -9.54 2.56
N ALA A 100 -23.72 -9.45 1.91
CA ALA A 100 -23.60 -8.79 0.62
C ALA A 100 -24.51 -9.50 -0.40
N ALA A 101 -25.37 -8.73 -1.07
CA ALA A 101 -26.17 -9.25 -2.17
C ALA A 101 -25.26 -9.84 -3.26
N ALA A 102 -25.68 -10.98 -3.84
CA ALA A 102 -24.99 -11.55 -4.98
C ALA A 102 -24.90 -10.52 -6.12
N PRO A 103 -23.73 -10.32 -6.76
CA PRO A 103 -23.60 -9.38 -7.87
C PRO A 103 -24.25 -9.94 -9.14
N THR A 104 -25.59 -10.00 -9.16
CA THR A 104 -26.39 -10.72 -10.17
C THR A 104 -26.07 -10.28 -11.60
N ALA A 105 -25.82 -8.98 -11.83
CA ALA A 105 -25.43 -8.47 -13.15
C ALA A 105 -24.10 -9.04 -13.66
N VAL A 106 -23.16 -9.33 -12.75
CA VAL A 106 -21.87 -9.97 -13.08
C VAL A 106 -22.06 -11.48 -13.21
N LEU A 107 -22.68 -12.13 -12.21
CA LEU A 107 -22.88 -13.58 -12.19
C LEU A 107 -23.70 -14.08 -13.39
N ASN A 108 -24.65 -13.27 -13.89
CA ASN A 108 -25.41 -13.60 -15.10
C ASN A 108 -24.55 -13.70 -16.37
N GLN A 109 -23.34 -13.14 -16.37
CA GLN A 109 -22.39 -13.25 -17.49
C GLN A 109 -21.58 -14.55 -17.46
N ALA A 110 -21.67 -15.35 -16.39
CA ALA A 110 -20.90 -16.58 -16.26
C ALA A 110 -21.23 -17.57 -17.40
N ALA A 111 -20.21 -18.26 -17.91
CA ALA A 111 -20.40 -19.39 -18.80
C ALA A 111 -20.91 -20.63 -18.06
N LEU A 112 -20.55 -20.75 -16.78
CA LEU A 112 -20.98 -21.81 -15.87
C LEU A 112 -21.05 -21.25 -14.45
N TRP A 113 -22.16 -21.45 -13.74
CA TRP A 113 -22.30 -21.10 -12.33
C TRP A 113 -23.05 -22.21 -11.59
N MET A 114 -22.39 -22.91 -10.67
CA MET A 114 -22.94 -24.04 -9.94
C MET A 114 -22.68 -23.91 -8.46
N ALA A 115 -23.71 -24.08 -7.62
CA ALA A 115 -23.61 -24.01 -6.16
C ALA A 115 -24.28 -25.24 -5.53
N ALA A 116 -23.67 -25.84 -4.50
CA ALA A 116 -24.13 -27.12 -3.93
C ALA A 116 -25.45 -27.00 -3.16
N ASP A 117 -25.85 -25.78 -2.84
CA ASP A 117 -27.12 -25.40 -2.22
C ASP A 117 -28.24 -25.14 -3.25
N GLU A 118 -27.93 -25.17 -4.55
CA GLU A 118 -28.87 -24.85 -5.62
C GLU A 118 -28.83 -25.91 -6.74
N ASN A 119 -30.00 -26.27 -7.26
CA ASN A 119 -30.15 -27.08 -8.48
C ASN A 119 -29.29 -28.37 -8.59
N VAL A 120 -29.11 -29.11 -7.48
CA VAL A 120 -28.45 -30.44 -7.46
C VAL A 120 -29.48 -31.56 -7.63
N ILE A 121 -29.30 -32.43 -8.63
CA ILE A 121 -30.14 -33.61 -8.85
C ILE A 121 -29.46 -34.83 -8.23
N TYR A 122 -30.09 -35.44 -7.22
CA TYR A 122 -29.58 -36.63 -6.54
C TYR A 122 -30.68 -37.64 -6.22
N THR A 123 -30.28 -38.88 -5.95
CA THR A 123 -31.15 -39.95 -5.43
C THR A 123 -30.61 -40.40 -4.08
N ASP A 124 -31.49 -40.56 -3.08
CA ASP A 124 -31.12 -41.16 -1.80
C ASP A 124 -31.02 -42.69 -1.97
N ASN A 125 -29.81 -43.22 -1.84
CA ASN A 125 -29.49 -44.64 -1.87
C ASN A 125 -29.01 -45.11 -0.51
N GLY A 126 -29.93 -45.23 0.45
CA GLY A 126 -29.64 -45.77 1.79
C GLY A 126 -28.90 -44.78 2.71
N GLY A 127 -29.27 -43.50 2.67
CA GLY A 127 -28.62 -42.42 3.41
C GLY A 127 -27.46 -41.76 2.66
N VAL A 128 -27.28 -42.12 1.40
CA VAL A 128 -26.24 -41.59 0.51
C VAL A 128 -26.92 -40.88 -0.66
N ASN A 129 -26.76 -39.56 -0.73
CA ASN A 129 -27.33 -38.74 -1.80
C ASN A 129 -26.44 -38.80 -3.04
N GLU A 130 -26.65 -39.80 -3.90
CA GLU A 130 -25.90 -40.01 -5.14
C GLU A 130 -26.32 -38.98 -6.20
N VAL A 131 -25.38 -38.13 -6.62
CA VAL A 131 -25.64 -37.01 -7.55
C VAL A 131 -25.58 -37.51 -9.00
N SER A 132 -26.64 -37.27 -9.77
CA SER A 132 -26.70 -37.59 -11.20
C SER A 132 -26.36 -36.39 -12.08
N ALA A 133 -26.77 -35.17 -11.67
CA ALA A 133 -26.45 -33.93 -12.36
C ALA A 133 -26.41 -32.74 -11.40
N TRP A 134 -25.63 -31.73 -11.75
CA TRP A 134 -25.56 -30.44 -11.07
C TRP A 134 -25.78 -29.36 -12.11
N LEU A 135 -26.87 -28.60 -11.97
CA LEU A 135 -27.28 -27.63 -12.98
C LEU A 135 -26.75 -26.24 -12.64
N ASP A 136 -26.82 -25.34 -13.63
CA ASP A 136 -26.49 -23.94 -13.41
C ASP A 136 -27.50 -23.30 -12.44
N VAL A 137 -27.03 -22.42 -11.55
CA VAL A 137 -27.87 -21.70 -10.56
C VAL A 137 -28.95 -20.86 -11.25
N ARG A 138 -28.72 -20.45 -12.50
CA ARG A 138 -29.69 -19.66 -13.29
C ARG A 138 -30.82 -20.50 -13.87
N GLU A 139 -30.78 -21.83 -13.76
CA GLU A 139 -31.94 -22.65 -14.10
C GLU A 139 -33.09 -22.35 -13.13
N PRO A 140 -34.33 -22.20 -13.62
CA PRO A 140 -35.48 -21.90 -12.78
C PRO A 140 -35.93 -23.09 -11.92
N ASP A 141 -35.62 -24.31 -12.34
CA ASP A 141 -35.89 -25.56 -11.62
C ASP A 141 -34.95 -26.69 -12.09
N THR A 142 -35.15 -27.90 -11.56
CA THR A 142 -34.34 -29.09 -11.87
C THR A 142 -34.90 -29.98 -12.99
N ALA A 143 -35.98 -29.57 -13.66
CA ALA A 143 -36.62 -30.32 -14.74
C ALA A 143 -36.04 -29.95 -16.11
N ALA A 144 -36.04 -30.93 -17.03
CA ALA A 144 -35.70 -30.69 -18.43
C ALA A 144 -36.85 -30.00 -19.18
N PRO A 145 -36.59 -29.22 -20.26
CA PRO A 145 -35.31 -29.00 -20.93
C PRO A 145 -34.43 -27.94 -20.24
N TYR A 146 -33.11 -28.16 -20.25
CA TYR A 146 -32.13 -27.25 -19.65
C TYR A 146 -31.74 -26.13 -20.62
N VAL A 147 -31.45 -24.95 -20.09
CA VAL A 147 -31.06 -23.75 -20.83
C VAL A 147 -29.54 -23.52 -20.80
N TYR A 148 -28.88 -23.95 -19.73
CA TYR A 148 -27.47 -23.72 -19.48
C TYR A 148 -26.64 -25.01 -19.52
N THR A 149 -25.30 -24.83 -19.54
CA THR A 149 -24.38 -25.97 -19.40
C THR A 149 -24.50 -26.56 -18.00
N ARG A 150 -24.52 -27.89 -17.89
CA ARG A 150 -24.65 -28.63 -16.62
C ARG A 150 -23.50 -29.61 -16.44
N ALA A 151 -23.25 -30.06 -15.22
CA ALA A 151 -22.28 -31.10 -14.92
C ALA A 151 -23.01 -32.43 -14.67
N VAL A 152 -22.66 -33.48 -15.41
CA VAL A 152 -23.35 -34.78 -15.37
C VAL A 152 -22.38 -35.85 -14.91
N SER A 153 -22.79 -36.63 -13.92
CA SER A 153 -22.00 -37.77 -13.43
C SER A 153 -21.82 -38.81 -14.53
N LYS A 154 -20.60 -39.33 -14.69
CA LYS A 154 -20.27 -40.37 -15.67
C LYS A 154 -19.69 -41.59 -14.96
N THR A 155 -20.18 -42.78 -15.34
CA THR A 155 -19.78 -44.07 -14.76
C THR A 155 -18.93 -44.93 -15.71
N ASN A 156 -18.38 -44.30 -16.75
CA ASN A 156 -17.57 -44.95 -17.78
C ASN A 156 -16.21 -45.47 -17.29
N PHE A 157 -15.70 -44.98 -16.15
CA PHE A 157 -14.45 -45.47 -15.53
C PHE A 157 -14.71 -46.34 -14.28
N THR A 158 -15.73 -45.99 -13.49
CA THR A 158 -16.15 -46.71 -12.27
C THR A 158 -17.67 -46.58 -12.09
N ASN A 159 -18.28 -47.41 -11.25
CA ASN A 159 -19.70 -47.26 -10.89
C ASN A 159 -19.95 -46.20 -9.80
N ALA A 160 -18.97 -45.34 -9.49
CA ALA A 160 -19.06 -44.35 -8.43
C ALA A 160 -19.44 -42.97 -8.98
N VAL A 161 -20.38 -42.30 -8.31
CA VAL A 161 -20.82 -40.92 -8.61
C VAL A 161 -20.55 -40.00 -7.41
N PRO A 162 -20.44 -38.68 -7.57
CA PRO A 162 -20.32 -37.76 -6.44
C PRO A 162 -21.52 -37.84 -5.48
N GLU A 163 -21.31 -37.46 -4.22
CA GLU A 163 -22.35 -37.43 -3.19
C GLU A 163 -22.67 -36.01 -2.75
N LEU A 164 -23.95 -35.68 -2.55
CA LEU A 164 -24.35 -34.42 -1.90
C LEU A 164 -24.33 -34.60 -0.38
N LYS A 165 -23.47 -33.86 0.30
CA LYS A 165 -23.54 -33.70 1.76
C LYS A 165 -24.31 -32.42 2.06
N THR A 166 -25.40 -32.52 2.81
CA THR A 166 -26.32 -31.38 3.07
C THR A 166 -25.81 -30.40 4.11
N SER A 167 -24.72 -30.72 4.81
CA SER A 167 -24.08 -29.87 5.81
C SER A 167 -22.59 -30.24 5.94
N GLY A 168 -21.81 -29.38 6.58
CA GLY A 168 -20.38 -29.57 6.85
C GLY A 168 -19.46 -28.66 6.06
N ALA A 169 -19.98 -27.71 5.29
CA ALA A 169 -19.28 -26.54 4.75
C ALA A 169 -19.91 -25.25 5.32
N GLY A 170 -19.30 -24.09 5.08
CA GLY A 170 -19.78 -22.83 5.66
C GLY A 170 -19.16 -22.51 7.03
N LEU A 171 -19.30 -21.25 7.47
CA LEU A 171 -18.77 -20.76 8.76
C LEU A 171 -19.26 -21.57 9.96
N ASP A 172 -20.53 -21.97 9.95
CA ASP A 172 -21.22 -22.70 11.01
C ASP A 172 -21.49 -24.18 10.65
N SER A 173 -20.83 -24.67 9.60
CA SER A 173 -21.05 -26.02 9.04
C SER A 173 -22.48 -26.29 8.53
N SER A 174 -23.30 -25.25 8.29
CA SER A 174 -24.68 -25.41 7.82
C SER A 174 -24.81 -25.63 6.30
N LEU A 175 -23.80 -25.27 5.51
CA LEU A 175 -23.89 -25.29 4.05
C LEU A 175 -23.50 -26.65 3.44
N PRO A 176 -24.11 -27.02 2.30
CA PRO A 176 -23.85 -28.28 1.62
C PRO A 176 -22.58 -28.25 0.76
N TYR A 177 -22.10 -29.44 0.36
CA TYR A 177 -21.03 -29.61 -0.63
C TYR A 177 -21.18 -30.93 -1.39
N LEU A 178 -20.64 -30.98 -2.61
CA LEU A 178 -20.49 -32.23 -3.36
C LEU A 178 -19.16 -32.88 -2.99
N TRP A 179 -19.21 -34.16 -2.61
CA TRP A 179 -18.05 -34.97 -2.26
C TRP A 179 -17.67 -35.89 -3.42
N PHE A 180 -16.45 -35.71 -3.94
CA PHE A 180 -15.89 -36.49 -5.04
C PHE A 180 -14.99 -37.63 -4.54
N GLY A 181 -15.18 -38.10 -3.30
CA GLY A 181 -14.40 -39.19 -2.71
C GLY A 181 -12.93 -38.85 -2.47
N GLY A 182 -12.13 -39.86 -2.10
CA GLY A 182 -10.68 -39.74 -2.02
C GLY A 182 -9.98 -39.80 -3.39
N TYR A 183 -8.66 -39.62 -3.42
CA TYR A 183 -7.84 -39.82 -4.60
C TYR A 183 -8.06 -41.24 -5.14
N HIS A 184 -8.32 -41.37 -6.46
CA HIS A 184 -8.71 -42.62 -7.14
C HIS A 184 -10.13 -43.11 -6.84
N SER A 185 -11.02 -42.27 -6.30
CA SER A 185 -12.42 -42.68 -6.07
C SER A 185 -13.18 -42.99 -7.35
N GLY A 186 -12.73 -42.48 -8.49
CA GLY A 186 -13.42 -42.60 -9.77
C GLY A 186 -14.68 -41.73 -9.88
N ARG A 187 -14.95 -40.84 -8.91
CA ARG A 187 -16.10 -39.93 -8.90
C ARG A 187 -15.74 -38.62 -9.60
N TRP A 188 -16.50 -38.25 -10.63
CA TRP A 188 -16.27 -37.06 -11.46
C TRP A 188 -17.52 -36.67 -12.24
N MET A 189 -17.53 -35.47 -12.84
CA MET A 189 -18.65 -34.99 -13.66
C MET A 189 -18.17 -34.31 -14.95
N ASP A 190 -18.77 -34.69 -16.07
CA ASP A 190 -18.53 -34.13 -17.41
C ASP A 190 -19.47 -32.97 -17.67
N TRP A 191 -18.97 -31.87 -18.23
CA TRP A 191 -19.82 -30.75 -18.61
C TRP A 191 -20.60 -31.10 -19.87
N THR A 192 -21.88 -30.79 -19.88
CA THR A 192 -22.83 -31.14 -20.94
C THR A 192 -23.65 -29.91 -21.30
N ASP A 193 -23.72 -29.58 -22.59
CA ASP A 193 -24.50 -28.44 -23.08
C ASP A 193 -26.01 -28.75 -23.13
N PRO A 194 -26.88 -27.75 -23.40
CA PRO A 194 -28.32 -27.95 -23.51
C PRO A 194 -28.78 -28.97 -24.57
N SER A 195 -27.89 -29.34 -25.52
CA SER A 195 -28.17 -30.35 -26.56
C SER A 195 -27.71 -31.76 -26.18
N ASP A 196 -27.33 -31.96 -24.92
CA ASP A 196 -26.81 -33.21 -24.35
C ASP A 196 -25.44 -33.65 -24.90
N ALA A 197 -24.68 -32.72 -25.50
CA ALA A 197 -23.32 -32.96 -25.96
C ALA A 197 -22.29 -32.54 -24.90
N SER A 198 -21.17 -33.27 -24.80
CA SER A 198 -20.06 -32.89 -23.92
C SER A 198 -19.53 -31.50 -24.30
N LYS A 199 -19.37 -30.63 -23.30
CA LYS A 199 -19.03 -29.22 -23.47
C LYS A 199 -17.64 -28.92 -22.95
N HIS A 200 -16.80 -28.43 -23.84
CA HIS A 200 -15.48 -27.91 -23.50
C HIS A 200 -15.51 -26.37 -23.58
N LEU A 201 -15.05 -25.72 -22.53
CA LEU A 201 -14.82 -24.27 -22.53
C LEU A 201 -13.34 -24.05 -22.84
N ASN A 202 -13.04 -23.47 -23.99
CA ASN A 202 -11.67 -23.20 -24.48
C ASN A 202 -11.29 -21.71 -24.49
N THR A 203 -12.17 -20.87 -23.94
CA THR A 203 -12.01 -19.43 -23.83
C THR A 203 -12.15 -18.95 -22.39
N ILE A 204 -11.80 -19.78 -21.39
CA ILE A 204 -11.93 -19.40 -19.98
C ILE A 204 -10.97 -18.25 -19.66
N HIS A 205 -11.47 -17.21 -19.03
CA HIS A 205 -10.69 -16.06 -18.56
C HIS A 205 -10.65 -15.93 -17.03
N HIS A 206 -11.75 -16.26 -16.36
CA HIS A 206 -11.81 -16.26 -14.89
C HIS A 206 -12.47 -17.53 -14.36
N VAL A 207 -11.97 -18.01 -13.23
CA VAL A 207 -12.51 -19.15 -12.49
C VAL A 207 -12.53 -18.78 -11.02
N PHE A 208 -13.64 -19.05 -10.34
CA PHE A 208 -13.75 -18.99 -8.89
C PHE A 208 -14.29 -20.32 -8.39
N VAL A 209 -13.60 -20.94 -7.44
CA VAL A 209 -13.97 -22.23 -6.87
C VAL A 209 -13.89 -22.18 -5.36
N VAL A 210 -14.97 -22.52 -4.69
CA VAL A 210 -14.99 -22.81 -3.26
C VAL A 210 -14.74 -24.31 -3.09
N HIS A 211 -13.52 -24.64 -2.70
CA HIS A 211 -12.96 -25.99 -2.68
C HIS A 211 -12.71 -26.41 -1.22
N GLY A 212 -12.95 -27.68 -0.90
CA GLY A 212 -12.64 -28.25 0.41
C GLY A 212 -11.64 -29.39 0.32
N THR A 213 -10.44 -29.17 0.83
CA THR A 213 -9.35 -30.15 0.86
C THR A 213 -9.24 -30.78 2.25
N GLN A 214 -9.69 -32.02 2.37
CA GLN A 214 -9.80 -32.68 3.68
C GLN A 214 -9.10 -34.02 3.70
N ASP A 215 -9.37 -34.87 2.70
CA ASP A 215 -8.91 -36.25 2.67
C ASP A 215 -7.78 -36.45 1.65
N SER A 216 -7.83 -35.76 0.50
CA SER A 216 -6.79 -35.81 -0.53
C SER A 216 -6.64 -34.47 -1.26
N TYR A 217 -5.94 -34.46 -2.40
CA TYR A 217 -5.65 -33.27 -3.21
C TYR A 217 -6.13 -33.54 -4.64
N GLY A 218 -7.45 -33.48 -4.87
CA GLY A 218 -8.09 -33.80 -6.14
C GLY A 218 -7.99 -32.69 -7.20
N TYR A 219 -8.25 -33.05 -8.46
CA TYR A 219 -8.24 -32.12 -9.60
C TYR A 219 -9.58 -31.39 -9.75
N PHE A 220 -9.81 -30.28 -9.07
CA PHE A 220 -11.11 -29.62 -9.14
C PHE A 220 -11.54 -29.22 -10.57
N LEU A 221 -10.62 -28.98 -11.52
CA LEU A 221 -10.91 -28.82 -12.95
C LEU A 221 -9.99 -29.66 -13.83
N GLY A 222 -10.51 -30.16 -14.95
CA GLY A 222 -9.72 -30.83 -15.99
C GLY A 222 -10.44 -30.92 -17.33
N ILE A 223 -9.97 -31.78 -18.22
CA ILE A 223 -10.55 -31.98 -19.57
C ILE A 223 -10.85 -33.45 -19.85
N THR A 224 -11.84 -33.74 -20.70
CA THR A 224 -12.22 -35.12 -21.07
C THR A 224 -11.54 -35.63 -22.35
N GLU A 225 -10.59 -34.89 -22.91
CA GLU A 225 -9.81 -35.32 -24.08
C GLU A 225 -8.43 -35.84 -23.71
N SER A 226 -7.94 -36.81 -24.49
CA SER A 226 -6.64 -37.46 -24.32
C SER A 226 -5.49 -36.71 -25.01
N ASP A 227 -5.80 -35.74 -25.88
CA ASP A 227 -4.81 -34.99 -26.64
C ASP A 227 -4.39 -33.67 -25.97
N SER A 228 -3.30 -33.73 -25.21
CA SER A 228 -2.68 -32.55 -24.60
C SER A 228 -2.04 -31.57 -25.59
N THR A 229 -2.00 -31.89 -26.89
CA THR A 229 -1.45 -31.00 -27.93
C THR A 229 -2.50 -30.05 -28.50
N THR A 230 -3.76 -30.50 -28.60
CA THR A 230 -4.90 -29.67 -29.04
C THR A 230 -5.52 -28.89 -27.87
N TYR A 231 -5.63 -29.50 -26.68
CA TYR A 231 -6.14 -28.83 -25.47
C TYR A 231 -5.16 -29.01 -24.29
N PRO A 232 -4.41 -27.96 -23.93
CA PRO A 232 -3.51 -28.00 -22.78
C PRO A 232 -4.25 -28.24 -21.46
N LEU A 233 -3.60 -28.95 -20.52
CA LEU A 233 -4.13 -29.25 -19.18
C LEU A 233 -4.01 -28.02 -18.27
N ASP A 234 -4.76 -26.97 -18.58
CA ASP A 234 -4.52 -25.64 -18.00
C ASP A 234 -4.63 -25.64 -16.47
N PHE A 235 -5.66 -26.27 -15.90
CA PHE A 235 -5.94 -26.33 -14.46
C PHE A 235 -5.36 -27.55 -13.75
N ARG A 236 -4.25 -28.09 -14.26
CA ARG A 236 -3.62 -29.25 -13.63
C ARG A 236 -3.00 -28.91 -12.27
N LYS A 237 -3.42 -29.64 -11.25
CA LYS A 237 -2.81 -29.66 -9.91
C LYS A 237 -1.60 -30.60 -9.87
N ASP A 238 -0.67 -30.37 -8.93
CA ASP A 238 0.48 -31.25 -8.74
C ASP A 238 0.06 -32.69 -8.38
N ASP A 239 0.72 -33.69 -8.95
CA ASP A 239 0.33 -35.11 -8.84
C ASP A 239 0.89 -35.71 -7.55
N TYR A 240 0.05 -35.87 -6.52
CA TYR A 240 0.47 -36.44 -5.24
C TYR A 240 -0.28 -37.74 -4.93
N ALA A 241 0.49 -38.83 -4.89
CA ALA A 241 0.00 -40.19 -4.73
C ALA A 241 -0.07 -40.70 -3.26
N SER A 242 0.07 -39.85 -2.23
CA SER A 242 0.06 -40.32 -0.84
C SER A 242 -0.89 -39.56 0.09
N ALA A 243 -1.62 -40.32 0.89
CA ALA A 243 -2.45 -39.83 2.00
C ALA A 243 -1.62 -39.34 3.21
N THR A 244 -0.28 -39.39 3.14
CA THR A 244 0.61 -39.35 4.32
C THR A 244 1.47 -38.08 4.50
N GLY A 245 1.07 -36.94 3.94
CA GLY A 245 1.45 -35.64 4.55
C GLY A 245 2.46 -34.73 3.84
N THR A 246 2.57 -34.75 2.51
CA THR A 246 3.23 -33.65 1.76
C THR A 246 2.19 -32.74 1.10
N GLU A 247 2.44 -31.43 1.11
CA GLU A 247 1.51 -30.38 0.67
C GLU A 247 1.41 -30.32 -0.86
N GLY A 248 0.18 -30.37 -1.41
CA GLY A 248 -0.05 -30.28 -2.86
C GLY A 248 -0.28 -28.84 -3.33
N MET A 249 0.58 -28.33 -4.21
CA MET A 249 0.49 -26.97 -4.78
C MET A 249 -0.84 -26.73 -5.51
N ILE A 250 -1.32 -25.49 -5.56
CA ILE A 250 -2.57 -25.12 -6.25
C ILE A 250 -2.48 -25.55 -7.73
N TRP A 251 -1.35 -25.25 -8.38
CA TRP A 251 -1.02 -25.66 -9.75
C TRP A 251 0.27 -26.48 -9.76
N GLU A 252 0.39 -27.44 -10.69
CA GLU A 252 1.63 -28.22 -10.87
C GLU A 252 2.82 -27.31 -11.24
N ASN A 253 3.98 -27.56 -10.62
CA ASN A 253 5.21 -26.82 -10.89
C ASN A 253 5.74 -27.09 -12.32
N ALA A 254 6.27 -26.05 -12.98
CA ALA A 254 6.77 -26.10 -14.36
C ALA A 254 7.84 -27.19 -14.62
N ALA A 255 8.52 -27.69 -13.59
CA ALA A 255 9.50 -28.78 -13.71
C ALA A 255 8.94 -30.05 -14.36
N TYR A 256 7.62 -30.30 -14.25
CA TYR A 256 6.96 -31.49 -14.80
C TYR A 256 6.14 -31.23 -16.08
N GLY A 257 5.96 -29.96 -16.47
CA GLY A 257 5.61 -29.57 -17.84
C GLY A 257 4.13 -29.52 -18.24
N TYR A 258 3.15 -29.68 -17.35
CA TYR A 258 1.73 -29.76 -17.76
C TYR A 258 0.80 -28.67 -17.24
N THR A 259 1.06 -27.98 -16.11
CA THR A 259 0.37 -26.71 -15.86
C THR A 259 0.66 -25.77 -17.02
N ALA A 260 -0.38 -25.16 -17.55
CA ALA A 260 -0.18 -24.29 -18.68
C ALA A 260 0.35 -22.92 -18.29
N THR A 261 1.12 -22.36 -19.21
CA THR A 261 1.57 -20.96 -19.19
C THR A 261 0.43 -19.98 -18.95
N ALA A 262 -0.81 -20.32 -19.33
CA ALA A 262 -2.00 -19.51 -19.10
C ALA A 262 -2.23 -19.17 -17.62
N LEU A 263 -2.13 -20.13 -16.70
CA LEU A 263 -2.34 -19.86 -15.26
C LEU A 263 -1.10 -19.25 -14.60
N ARG A 264 0.10 -19.67 -15.01
CA ARG A 264 1.37 -19.12 -14.48
C ARG A 264 1.56 -17.64 -14.82
N THR A 265 1.12 -17.21 -16.00
CA THR A 265 1.19 -15.80 -16.42
C THR A 265 -0.03 -14.99 -15.98
N GLY A 266 -1.00 -15.64 -15.32
CA GLY A 266 -2.21 -15.05 -14.79
C GLY A 266 -2.07 -14.57 -13.34
N ARG A 267 -3.20 -14.36 -12.66
CA ARG A 267 -3.27 -14.07 -11.23
C ARG A 267 -4.05 -15.18 -10.53
N THR A 268 -3.44 -15.79 -9.53
CA THR A 268 -4.12 -16.76 -8.64
C THR A 268 -4.37 -16.08 -7.29
N PHE A 269 -5.55 -16.31 -6.75
CA PHE A 269 -6.00 -15.80 -5.47
C PHE A 269 -6.41 -16.99 -4.60
N LEU A 270 -5.84 -17.06 -3.40
CA LEU A 270 -6.25 -17.99 -2.37
C LEU A 270 -6.84 -17.17 -1.24
N ASN A 271 -8.12 -17.37 -0.94
CA ASN A 271 -8.83 -16.66 0.11
C ASN A 271 -8.74 -15.13 -0.06
N ARG A 272 -8.87 -14.65 -1.31
CA ARG A 272 -8.72 -13.25 -1.77
C ARG A 272 -7.30 -12.68 -1.69
N ALA A 273 -6.36 -13.39 -1.08
CA ALA A 273 -4.96 -13.02 -1.13
C ALA A 273 -4.36 -13.48 -2.45
N ARG A 274 -3.68 -12.58 -3.16
CA ARG A 274 -2.94 -12.96 -4.36
C ARG A 274 -1.74 -13.82 -3.97
N VAL A 275 -1.60 -14.96 -4.63
CA VAL A 275 -0.54 -15.93 -4.37
C VAL A 275 0.10 -16.38 -5.68
N ASP A 276 1.27 -17.00 -5.59
CA ASP A 276 1.80 -17.80 -6.71
C ASP A 276 1.27 -19.23 -6.56
N GLY A 277 0.31 -19.61 -7.40
CA GLY A 277 -0.29 -20.95 -7.32
C GLY A 277 0.66 -22.10 -7.65
N ALA A 278 1.83 -21.85 -8.27
CA ALA A 278 2.82 -22.90 -8.54
C ALA A 278 3.73 -23.22 -7.33
N THR A 279 3.76 -22.33 -6.34
CA THR A 279 4.59 -22.46 -5.12
C THR A 279 3.76 -22.43 -3.84
N THR A 280 2.47 -22.12 -3.94
CA THR A 280 1.55 -22.07 -2.80
C THR A 280 0.81 -23.40 -2.67
N PRO A 281 0.93 -24.11 -1.54
CA PRO A 281 0.14 -25.30 -1.25
C PRO A 281 -1.34 -24.96 -1.08
N VAL A 282 -2.23 -25.88 -1.46
CA VAL A 282 -3.65 -25.76 -1.07
C VAL A 282 -3.77 -26.10 0.42
N PRO A 283 -4.31 -25.21 1.27
CA PRO A 283 -4.52 -25.50 2.68
C PRO A 283 -5.49 -26.68 2.88
N ARG A 284 -5.37 -27.38 4.02
CA ARG A 284 -6.44 -28.26 4.49
C ARG A 284 -7.62 -27.42 4.99
N GLY A 285 -8.84 -27.90 4.82
CA GLY A 285 -10.07 -27.18 5.13
C GLY A 285 -10.79 -26.68 3.87
N TYR A 286 -11.60 -25.64 4.01
CA TYR A 286 -12.26 -24.99 2.88
C TYR A 286 -11.50 -23.72 2.48
N GLN A 287 -11.47 -23.42 1.18
CA GLN A 287 -10.82 -22.25 0.62
C GLN A 287 -11.56 -21.72 -0.61
N LEU A 288 -11.41 -20.43 -0.87
CA LEU A 288 -11.78 -19.79 -2.13
C LEU A 288 -10.54 -19.70 -3.01
N ILE A 289 -10.57 -20.36 -4.17
CA ILE A 289 -9.54 -20.25 -5.20
C ILE A 289 -10.11 -19.42 -6.35
N GLY A 290 -9.54 -18.26 -6.58
CA GLY A 290 -9.83 -17.39 -7.73
C GLY A 290 -8.67 -17.41 -8.72
N THR A 291 -8.97 -17.39 -10.01
CA THR A 291 -7.95 -17.35 -11.06
C THR A 291 -8.37 -16.42 -12.17
N GLU A 292 -7.50 -15.50 -12.53
CA GLU A 292 -7.50 -14.83 -13.84
C GLU A 292 -6.39 -15.43 -14.69
N VAL A 293 -6.71 -15.84 -15.90
CA VAL A 293 -5.73 -16.42 -16.83
C VAL A 293 -4.96 -15.31 -17.55
N GLY A 294 -3.67 -15.54 -17.83
CA GLY A 294 -2.77 -14.56 -18.43
C GLY A 294 -2.68 -14.64 -19.95
N CYS A 295 -1.58 -15.19 -20.44
CA CYS A 295 -1.10 -15.06 -21.83
C CYS A 295 -2.03 -15.59 -22.92
N ARG A 296 -2.99 -16.46 -22.55
CA ARG A 296 -4.05 -16.97 -23.42
C ARG A 296 -5.22 -17.47 -22.57
N PRO A 297 -6.43 -17.60 -23.15
CA PRO A 297 -7.54 -18.27 -22.48
C PRO A 297 -7.20 -19.71 -22.08
N ALA A 298 -7.83 -20.17 -21.00
CA ALA A 298 -7.66 -21.53 -20.48
C ALA A 298 -8.79 -22.47 -20.93
N ASN A 299 -8.57 -23.76 -20.73
CA ASN A 299 -9.41 -24.87 -21.15
C ASN A 299 -9.82 -25.73 -19.95
N ALA A 300 -11.11 -26.04 -19.86
CA ALA A 300 -11.65 -27.06 -18.97
C ALA A 300 -12.95 -27.65 -19.56
N GLY A 301 -13.32 -28.85 -19.12
CA GLY A 301 -14.52 -29.56 -19.56
C GLY A 301 -15.15 -30.46 -18.49
N ASN A 302 -14.58 -30.54 -17.29
CA ASN A 302 -15.10 -31.39 -16.23
C ASN A 302 -14.66 -30.93 -14.83
N PHE A 303 -15.31 -31.51 -13.83
CA PHE A 303 -14.87 -31.50 -12.43
C PHE A 303 -14.26 -32.84 -12.03
N PHE A 304 -13.16 -32.80 -11.26
CA PHE A 304 -12.55 -33.97 -10.62
C PHE A 304 -12.02 -35.05 -11.55
N ASN A 305 -11.66 -34.70 -12.78
CA ASN A 305 -10.97 -35.58 -13.72
C ASN A 305 -9.84 -34.84 -14.46
N CYS A 306 -8.58 -35.15 -14.12
CA CYS A 306 -7.40 -34.51 -14.71
C CYS A 306 -7.39 -34.54 -16.25
N ARG A 307 -7.59 -35.73 -16.83
CA ARG A 307 -7.65 -36.01 -18.28
C ARG A 307 -8.24 -37.39 -18.53
N ASN A 308 -8.74 -37.63 -19.73
CA ASN A 308 -9.21 -38.95 -20.15
C ASN A 308 -8.04 -39.93 -20.34
N LEU A 309 -7.62 -40.56 -19.25
CA LEU A 309 -6.73 -41.72 -19.26
C LEU A 309 -7.58 -42.97 -19.48
N PHE A 310 -7.13 -43.82 -20.40
CA PHE A 310 -7.72 -45.09 -20.84
C PHE A 310 -8.63 -45.83 -19.83
N PRO A 311 -9.66 -46.57 -20.31
CA PRO A 311 -10.47 -47.44 -19.43
C PRO A 311 -9.53 -48.34 -18.61
N HIS A 312 -9.75 -48.37 -17.29
CA HIS A 312 -8.97 -49.10 -16.26
C HIS A 312 -7.81 -48.37 -15.57
N ASN A 313 -7.70 -47.04 -15.68
CA ASN A 313 -6.72 -46.28 -14.89
C ASN A 313 -7.39 -45.12 -14.13
N ASP A 314 -7.94 -45.43 -12.95
CA ASP A 314 -8.52 -44.50 -11.97
C ASP A 314 -7.50 -43.50 -11.38
N LYS A 315 -6.24 -43.54 -11.83
CA LYS A 315 -5.09 -42.93 -11.16
C LYS A 315 -5.11 -41.40 -11.00
N ARG A 316 -6.12 -40.66 -11.46
CA ARG A 316 -6.21 -39.18 -11.38
C ARG A 316 -7.66 -38.65 -11.39
N ILE A 317 -8.60 -39.41 -10.81
CA ILE A 317 -10.03 -39.09 -10.78
C ILE A 317 -10.52 -39.03 -9.33
N GLY A 318 -11.35 -38.03 -9.01
CA GLY A 318 -11.84 -37.77 -7.66
C GLY A 318 -10.85 -37.01 -6.78
N GLY A 319 -11.23 -36.78 -5.52
CA GLY A 319 -10.26 -36.43 -4.49
C GLY A 319 -10.62 -35.35 -3.50
N ASP A 320 -11.69 -34.55 -3.66
CA ASP A 320 -12.02 -33.49 -2.71
C ASP A 320 -13.50 -33.10 -2.69
N ARG A 321 -13.81 -32.01 -1.99
CA ARG A 321 -15.13 -31.42 -1.80
C ARG A 321 -15.27 -30.16 -2.64
N LEU A 322 -16.44 -29.95 -3.23
CA LEU A 322 -16.74 -28.77 -4.06
C LEU A 322 -18.03 -28.12 -3.59
N CYS A 323 -17.98 -26.82 -3.31
CA CYS A 323 -19.09 -26.07 -2.75
C CYS A 323 -19.77 -25.20 -3.82
N GLU A 324 -19.01 -24.34 -4.50
CA GLU A 324 -19.52 -23.47 -5.55
C GLU A 324 -18.42 -23.20 -6.59
N ALA A 325 -18.78 -23.17 -7.86
CA ALA A 325 -17.89 -22.88 -8.97
C ALA A 325 -18.52 -21.88 -9.95
N VAL A 326 -17.80 -20.80 -10.27
CA VAL A 326 -18.22 -19.76 -11.22
C VAL A 326 -17.12 -19.56 -12.26
N ILE A 327 -17.46 -19.71 -13.54
CA ILE A 327 -16.50 -19.71 -14.66
C ILE A 327 -16.96 -18.70 -15.71
N PHE A 328 -16.03 -17.84 -16.14
CA PHE A 328 -16.27 -16.80 -17.13
C PHE A 328 -15.42 -17.02 -18.39
N THR A 329 -16.06 -16.89 -19.55
CA THR A 329 -15.39 -16.89 -20.87
C THR A 329 -15.17 -15.48 -21.42
N ASN A 330 -15.66 -14.46 -20.73
CA ASN A 330 -15.31 -13.06 -20.91
C ASN A 330 -14.31 -12.64 -19.82
N ARG A 331 -13.52 -11.60 -20.09
CA ARG A 331 -12.65 -11.01 -19.07
C ARG A 331 -13.49 -10.09 -18.18
N LEU A 332 -13.39 -10.31 -16.87
CA LEU A 332 -14.02 -9.44 -15.88
C LEU A 332 -13.15 -8.20 -15.69
N SER A 333 -13.79 -7.07 -15.39
CA SER A 333 -13.09 -5.94 -14.78
C SER A 333 -12.54 -6.34 -13.41
N GLU A 334 -11.56 -5.61 -12.89
CA GLU A 334 -11.05 -5.89 -11.54
C GLU A 334 -12.15 -5.74 -10.49
N THR A 335 -12.98 -4.72 -10.64
CA THR A 335 -14.19 -4.49 -9.87
C THR A 335 -15.11 -5.71 -9.87
N ASP A 336 -15.43 -6.26 -11.03
CA ASP A 336 -16.35 -7.40 -11.15
C ASP A 336 -15.74 -8.69 -10.62
N ARG A 337 -14.43 -8.91 -10.85
CA ARG A 337 -13.68 -10.05 -10.28
C ARG A 337 -13.80 -10.04 -8.76
N VAL A 338 -13.50 -8.91 -8.12
CA VAL A 338 -13.51 -8.83 -6.66
C VAL A 338 -14.93 -8.88 -6.10
N LYS A 339 -15.94 -8.32 -6.78
CA LYS A 339 -17.36 -8.50 -6.40
C LYS A 339 -17.73 -9.98 -6.28
N VAL A 340 -17.31 -10.80 -7.26
CA VAL A 340 -17.56 -12.25 -7.25
C VAL A 340 -16.81 -12.94 -6.11
N GLU A 341 -15.50 -12.68 -5.96
CA GLU A 341 -14.72 -13.26 -4.84
C GLU A 341 -15.29 -12.88 -3.48
N HIS A 342 -15.79 -11.66 -3.35
CA HIS A 342 -16.34 -11.16 -2.11
C HIS A 342 -17.66 -11.82 -1.76
N TYR A 343 -18.58 -11.94 -2.73
CA TYR A 343 -19.82 -12.69 -2.57
C TYR A 343 -19.54 -14.14 -2.14
N LEU A 344 -18.67 -14.85 -2.85
CA LEU A 344 -18.31 -16.24 -2.52
C LEU A 344 -17.65 -16.33 -1.15
N TRP A 345 -16.78 -15.38 -0.81
CA TRP A 345 -16.13 -15.35 0.49
C TRP A 345 -17.16 -15.23 1.62
N GLN A 346 -18.07 -14.26 1.53
CA GLN A 346 -19.07 -14.05 2.57
C GLN A 346 -20.03 -15.22 2.70
N LYS A 347 -20.52 -15.75 1.58
CA LYS A 347 -21.44 -16.88 1.57
C LYS A 347 -20.84 -18.09 2.29
N TRP A 348 -19.59 -18.44 1.98
CA TRP A 348 -19.00 -19.71 2.40
C TRP A 348 -18.08 -19.64 3.62
N PHE A 349 -17.51 -18.48 3.92
CA PHE A 349 -16.52 -18.33 5.00
C PHE A 349 -16.92 -17.28 6.04
N GLY A 350 -18.03 -16.59 5.83
CA GLY A 350 -18.42 -15.45 6.64
C GLY A 350 -17.54 -14.23 6.40
N ARG A 351 -17.62 -13.25 7.31
CA ARG A 351 -16.94 -11.96 7.14
C ARG A 351 -15.45 -12.09 7.45
N ALA A 352 -14.62 -11.46 6.62
CA ALA A 352 -13.24 -11.19 7.00
C ALA A 352 -13.20 -10.12 8.10
N PRO A 353 -12.16 -10.12 8.96
CA PRO A 353 -11.79 -8.93 9.71
C PRO A 353 -11.64 -7.76 8.74
N GLN A 354 -12.43 -6.71 8.96
CA GLN A 354 -12.28 -5.47 8.21
C GLN A 354 -11.21 -4.64 8.92
N ALA A 355 -10.04 -4.52 8.28
CA ALA A 355 -9.09 -3.48 8.63
C ALA A 355 -9.31 -2.32 7.64
N PRO A 356 -9.56 -1.10 8.12
CA PRO A 356 -9.67 0.08 7.30
C PRO A 356 -8.33 0.35 6.65
N ALA A 357 -8.47 0.55 5.35
CA ALA A 357 -7.77 1.54 4.57
C ALA A 357 -7.01 2.63 5.37
N GLY A 358 -5.87 3.09 4.86
CA GLY A 358 -5.23 4.31 5.38
C GLY A 358 -6.18 5.50 5.32
N LEU A 359 -6.31 6.26 6.40
CA LEU A 359 -7.23 7.39 6.51
C LEU A 359 -6.46 8.72 6.52
N ASN A 360 -6.67 9.53 5.50
CA ASN A 360 -6.00 10.81 5.32
C ASN A 360 -7.02 11.91 5.58
N VAL A 361 -6.86 12.69 6.65
CA VAL A 361 -7.81 13.74 7.02
C VAL A 361 -7.16 15.10 6.85
N ALA A 362 -7.60 15.86 5.85
CA ALA A 362 -7.08 17.19 5.58
C ALA A 362 -7.43 18.19 6.69
N ALA A 363 -6.68 19.30 6.75
CA ALA A 363 -6.97 20.40 7.66
C ALA A 363 -8.43 20.88 7.52
N GLY A 364 -9.12 21.05 8.64
CA GLY A 364 -10.53 21.47 8.67
C GLY A 364 -11.56 20.36 8.36
N ALA A 365 -11.12 19.17 7.94
CA ALA A 365 -11.98 18.00 7.80
C ALA A 365 -12.06 17.19 9.12
N THR A 366 -13.07 16.33 9.23
CA THR A 366 -13.28 15.48 10.42
C THR A 366 -13.55 14.03 10.02
N ALA A 367 -12.90 13.08 10.69
CA ALA A 367 -13.27 11.68 10.63
C ALA A 367 -13.72 11.18 12.01
N THR A 368 -14.89 10.57 12.07
CA THR A 368 -15.49 10.03 13.29
C THR A 368 -15.51 8.51 13.22
N PHE A 369 -15.02 7.87 14.28
CA PHE A 369 -15.14 6.44 14.52
C PHE A 369 -16.18 6.24 15.61
N ASP A 370 -17.36 5.79 15.22
CA ASP A 370 -18.46 5.46 16.13
C ASP A 370 -18.59 3.93 16.19
N TRP A 371 -17.75 3.33 17.03
CA TRP A 371 -17.55 1.88 17.03
C TRP A 371 -18.12 1.28 18.30
N ASP A 372 -19.29 0.64 18.20
CA ASP A 372 -20.00 0.01 19.32
C ASP A 372 -19.82 -1.51 19.39
N ALA A 373 -19.02 -2.10 18.49
CA ALA A 373 -18.74 -3.54 18.52
C ALA A 373 -17.73 -3.88 19.63
N ALA A 374 -17.83 -5.09 20.20
CA ALA A 374 -16.95 -5.56 21.28
C ALA A 374 -15.47 -5.75 20.88
N GLY A 375 -15.11 -5.52 19.62
CA GLY A 375 -13.74 -5.69 19.10
C GLY A 375 -12.99 -4.38 18.91
N THR A 376 -11.67 -4.47 18.73
CA THR A 376 -10.79 -3.33 18.38
C THR A 376 -10.76 -3.14 16.86
N LEU A 377 -10.97 -1.91 16.39
CA LEU A 377 -10.74 -1.52 15.00
C LEU A 377 -9.30 -1.01 14.82
N ASP A 378 -8.47 -1.70 14.06
CA ASP A 378 -7.14 -1.19 13.69
C ASP A 378 -7.29 -0.07 12.62
N PHE A 379 -6.44 0.95 12.53
CA PHE A 379 -6.45 1.92 11.39
C PHE A 379 -5.11 2.65 11.26
N GLN A 380 -4.76 3.08 10.04
CA GLN A 380 -3.63 3.99 9.78
C GLN A 380 -4.18 5.39 9.51
N THR A 381 -3.52 6.44 9.99
CA THR A 381 -3.99 7.82 9.75
C THR A 381 -2.88 8.81 9.49
N GLN A 382 -3.19 9.81 8.66
CA GLN A 382 -2.36 10.97 8.38
C GLN A 382 -3.18 12.24 8.11
N GLY A 383 -2.49 13.37 8.02
CA GLY A 383 -3.04 14.70 7.80
C GLY A 383 -3.19 15.53 9.07
N ASP A 384 -3.79 16.70 8.90
CA ASP A 384 -3.85 17.77 9.90
C ASP A 384 -5.28 17.98 10.45
N GLY A 385 -6.21 17.08 10.10
CA GLY A 385 -7.62 17.18 10.44
C GLY A 385 -8.00 16.75 11.86
N ARG A 386 -9.30 16.61 12.12
CA ARG A 386 -9.83 16.16 13.41
C ARG A 386 -10.28 14.70 13.36
N LEU A 387 -9.81 13.89 14.29
CA LEU A 387 -10.34 12.56 14.57
C LEU A 387 -11.27 12.63 15.78
N VAL A 388 -12.38 11.91 15.71
CA VAL A 388 -13.32 11.74 16.83
C VAL A 388 -13.50 10.25 17.08
N LYS A 389 -13.27 9.80 18.31
CA LYS A 389 -13.57 8.43 18.74
C LYS A 389 -14.72 8.46 19.74
N GLN A 390 -15.80 7.78 19.39
CA GLN A 390 -16.98 7.58 20.22
C GLN A 390 -17.42 6.10 20.14
N GLY A 391 -18.46 5.74 20.90
CA GLY A 391 -18.89 4.35 21.04
C GLY A 391 -17.99 3.52 21.97
N VAL A 392 -18.48 2.36 22.40
CA VAL A 392 -17.85 1.56 23.48
C VAL A 392 -16.65 0.72 23.04
N GLY A 393 -16.52 0.42 21.75
CA GLY A 393 -15.46 -0.43 21.20
C GLY A 393 -14.09 0.25 21.17
N GLY A 394 -13.04 -0.55 21.07
CA GLY A 394 -11.65 -0.07 21.02
C GLY A 394 -11.21 0.35 19.62
N LEU A 395 -10.22 1.23 19.55
CA LEU A 395 -9.57 1.64 18.30
C LEU A 395 -8.05 1.48 18.46
N ARG A 396 -7.35 0.91 17.48
CA ARG A 396 -5.89 0.80 17.48
C ARG A 396 -5.29 1.54 16.30
N MET A 397 -4.38 2.45 16.60
CA MET A 397 -3.59 3.10 15.56
C MET A 397 -2.49 2.13 15.11
N ALA A 398 -2.68 1.51 13.94
CA ALA A 398 -1.75 0.56 13.38
C ALA A 398 -0.51 1.29 12.85
N VAL A 399 0.66 0.74 13.20
CA VAL A 399 1.96 1.10 12.66
C VAL A 399 2.35 -0.08 11.77
N ASP A 400 2.30 0.07 10.44
CA ASP A 400 2.90 -0.92 9.53
C ASP A 400 4.31 -0.45 9.14
N ASN A 401 5.21 -1.40 8.96
CA ASN A 401 6.62 -1.23 8.61
C ASN A 401 6.86 -0.67 7.18
N ARG A 402 5.79 -0.33 6.46
CA ARG A 402 5.82 0.20 5.09
C ARG A 402 5.22 1.58 4.95
N THR A 403 4.68 2.15 6.03
CA THR A 403 4.15 3.51 6.03
C THR A 403 5.02 4.35 6.93
N PRO A 404 5.78 5.33 6.40
CA PRO A 404 6.55 6.25 7.23
C PRO A 404 5.63 6.87 8.28
N LEU A 405 6.00 6.78 9.56
CA LEU A 405 5.19 7.27 10.69
C LEU A 405 5.10 8.81 10.75
N SER A 406 5.56 9.51 9.74
CA SER A 406 5.64 10.96 9.65
C SER A 406 4.34 11.55 9.12
N ALA A 407 3.20 11.51 9.84
CA ALA A 407 1.99 11.94 9.13
C ALA A 407 0.74 12.50 9.83
N PHE A 408 0.44 12.28 11.11
CA PHE A 408 -0.76 12.90 11.71
C PHE A 408 -0.42 14.08 12.62
N ASN A 409 -0.55 15.30 12.11
CA ASN A 409 -0.40 16.55 12.89
C ASN A 409 -1.74 17.10 13.38
N GLY A 410 -2.83 16.37 13.16
CA GLY A 410 -4.17 16.76 13.54
C GLY A 410 -4.46 16.56 15.03
N SER A 411 -5.76 16.55 15.39
CA SER A 411 -6.21 16.41 16.78
C SER A 411 -7.17 15.24 16.96
N LEU A 412 -7.21 14.67 18.17
CA LEU A 412 -8.10 13.60 18.58
C LEU A 412 -9.09 14.08 19.63
N THR A 413 -10.37 13.90 19.39
CA THR A 413 -11.43 13.99 20.43
C THR A 413 -11.82 12.59 20.85
N LEU A 414 -11.65 12.27 22.13
CA LEU A 414 -12.08 10.99 22.70
C LEU A 414 -13.35 11.22 23.55
N GLU A 415 -14.48 10.71 23.08
CA GLU A 415 -15.80 10.84 23.69
C GLU A 415 -16.32 9.51 24.26
N GLY A 416 -15.72 8.38 23.86
CA GLY A 416 -16.03 7.05 24.40
C GLY A 416 -15.11 5.94 23.90
N GLY A 417 -15.03 4.85 24.68
CA GLY A 417 -14.18 3.70 24.39
C GLY A 417 -12.70 3.94 24.71
N GLU A 418 -11.83 3.14 24.08
CA GLU A 418 -10.37 3.16 24.30
C GLU A 418 -9.60 3.30 22.99
N ILE A 419 -8.40 3.87 23.06
CA ILE A 419 -7.47 3.98 21.92
C ILE A 419 -6.10 3.40 22.29
N ASP A 420 -5.62 2.42 21.53
CA ASP A 420 -4.20 1.99 21.52
C ASP A 420 -3.39 3.06 20.76
N ALA A 421 -2.86 4.02 21.51
CA ALA A 421 -2.17 5.20 21.01
C ALA A 421 -0.65 4.98 20.97
N ARG A 422 -0.19 4.10 20.05
CA ARG A 422 1.25 3.90 19.78
C ARG A 422 1.92 5.12 19.16
N LEU A 423 1.09 6.05 18.66
CA LEU A 423 1.47 7.35 18.14
C LEU A 423 1.09 8.45 19.15
N PRO A 424 1.95 9.47 19.34
CA PRO A 424 1.62 10.64 20.15
C PRO A 424 0.59 11.50 19.42
N VAL A 425 -0.70 11.24 19.62
CA VAL A 425 -1.77 12.05 19.02
C VAL A 425 -2.21 13.14 19.99
N PRO A 426 -2.18 14.43 19.60
CA PRO A 426 -2.69 15.51 20.42
C PRO A 426 -4.19 15.35 20.71
N VAL A 427 -4.54 15.17 21.98
CA VAL A 427 -5.93 15.10 22.45
C VAL A 427 -6.49 16.51 22.62
N ALA A 428 -7.61 16.78 21.97
CA ALA A 428 -8.42 17.96 22.17
C ALA A 428 -9.21 17.83 23.49
N VAL A 429 -8.61 18.27 24.59
CA VAL A 429 -9.23 18.15 25.92
C VAL A 429 -10.45 19.06 26.05
N THR A 430 -11.45 18.58 26.78
CA THR A 430 -12.69 19.33 27.07
C THR A 430 -13.04 19.20 28.56
N GLY A 431 -13.66 20.23 29.12
CA GLY A 431 -14.09 20.21 30.52
C GLY A 431 -15.18 19.17 30.78
N GLY A 432 -15.12 18.49 31.92
CA GLY A 432 -15.99 17.37 32.25
C GLY A 432 -15.41 15.99 31.94
N ASN A 433 -14.14 15.88 31.56
CA ASN A 433 -13.52 14.62 31.14
C ASN A 433 -12.24 14.27 31.90
N THR A 434 -12.04 12.97 32.14
CA THR A 434 -10.81 12.35 32.63
C THR A 434 -10.20 11.54 31.49
N TYR A 435 -8.90 11.70 31.27
CA TYR A 435 -8.10 11.00 30.29
C TYR A 435 -7.03 10.18 31.04
N SER A 436 -7.14 8.85 31.03
CA SER A 436 -6.13 7.97 31.63
C SER A 436 -5.31 7.32 30.54
N ASN A 437 -3.98 7.37 30.62
CA ASN A 437 -3.12 6.56 29.75
C ASN A 437 -2.37 5.53 30.58
N GLU A 438 -2.67 4.25 30.35
CA GLU A 438 -2.06 3.11 31.03
C GLU A 438 -1.77 2.01 30.00
N ALA A 439 -0.53 1.51 29.98
CA ALA A 439 -0.11 0.39 29.10
C ALA A 439 -0.50 0.57 27.61
N MET A 440 -0.29 1.76 27.04
CA MET A 440 -0.60 2.15 25.65
C MET A 440 -2.08 2.44 25.37
N MET A 441 -2.95 2.28 26.36
CA MET A 441 -4.38 2.49 26.20
C MET A 441 -4.79 3.84 26.80
N LEU A 442 -5.29 4.72 25.93
CA LEU A 442 -5.93 5.95 26.32
C LEU A 442 -7.42 5.69 26.58
N TYR A 443 -7.84 5.95 27.81
CA TYR A 443 -9.21 5.79 28.30
C TYR A 443 -9.86 7.15 28.55
N HIS A 444 -11.17 7.16 28.40
CA HIS A 444 -12.03 8.28 28.74
C HIS A 444 -12.98 7.93 29.89
N ALA A 445 -13.19 8.89 30.80
CA ALA A 445 -14.21 8.84 31.83
C ALA A 445 -14.73 10.26 32.13
N THR A 446 -15.85 10.38 32.86
CA THR A 446 -16.39 11.67 33.25
C THR A 446 -15.59 12.32 34.38
N ALA A 447 -15.46 13.64 34.36
CA ALA A 447 -14.95 14.49 35.43
C ALA A 447 -15.96 15.58 35.79
N ALA A 448 -15.64 16.40 36.80
CA ALA A 448 -16.45 17.56 37.13
C ALA A 448 -16.49 18.57 35.96
N ALA A 449 -17.63 19.23 35.77
CA ALA A 449 -17.77 20.29 34.77
C ALA A 449 -16.67 21.36 34.94
N GLY A 450 -16.09 21.82 33.82
CA GLY A 450 -14.97 22.76 33.82
C GLY A 450 -13.61 22.17 34.20
N LYS A 451 -13.51 20.86 34.48
CA LYS A 451 -12.24 20.17 34.73
C LYS A 451 -11.90 19.16 33.65
N ALA A 452 -10.67 19.18 33.17
CA ALA A 452 -10.06 18.08 32.44
C ALA A 452 -9.04 17.42 33.37
N VAL A 453 -9.04 16.09 33.49
CA VAL A 453 -8.15 15.39 34.44
C VAL A 453 -7.28 14.39 33.68
N LYS A 454 -5.96 14.43 33.89
CA LYS A 454 -5.01 13.42 33.42
C LYS A 454 -4.64 12.47 34.57
N THR A 455 -4.87 11.18 34.37
CA THR A 455 -4.49 10.09 35.29
C THR A 455 -3.66 9.01 34.57
N GLY A 456 -3.21 7.99 35.31
CA GLY A 456 -2.43 6.89 34.76
C GLY A 456 -0.97 7.26 34.52
N SER A 457 -0.09 6.26 34.57
CA SER A 457 1.36 6.47 34.52
C SER A 457 1.89 6.92 33.15
N GLY A 458 1.09 6.81 32.09
CA GLY A 458 1.46 7.12 30.71
C GLY A 458 1.46 8.61 30.37
N GLU A 459 1.76 8.90 29.10
CA GLU A 459 1.80 10.25 28.53
C GLU A 459 0.42 10.66 27.98
N LEU A 460 0.01 11.91 28.17
CA LEU A 460 -1.09 12.52 27.41
C LEU A 460 -0.55 13.71 26.65
N VAL A 461 -0.67 13.68 25.33
CA VAL A 461 -0.31 14.79 24.46
C VAL A 461 -1.52 15.68 24.26
N VAL A 462 -1.38 17.00 24.40
CA VAL A 462 -2.42 18.00 24.14
C VAL A 462 -1.83 19.17 23.37
N SER A 463 -2.62 19.78 22.49
CA SER A 463 -2.23 21.00 21.80
C SER A 463 -2.79 22.27 22.45
N GLY A 464 -3.74 22.15 23.38
CA GLY A 464 -4.20 23.31 24.15
C GLY A 464 -5.28 23.00 25.16
N VAL A 465 -5.55 23.97 26.04
CA VAL A 465 -6.56 23.93 27.10
C VAL A 465 -7.63 24.98 26.79
N PRO A 466 -8.92 24.57 26.68
CA PRO A 466 -10.03 25.48 26.39
C PRO A 466 -10.25 26.56 27.46
N ALA A 467 -11.03 27.57 27.09
CA ALA A 467 -11.37 28.66 27.99
C ALA A 467 -12.10 28.14 29.23
N ASP A 468 -11.79 28.72 30.38
CA ASP A 468 -12.39 28.39 31.68
C ASP A 468 -12.27 26.90 32.10
N VAL A 469 -11.36 26.13 31.47
CA VAL A 469 -11.06 24.74 31.85
C VAL A 469 -9.82 24.68 32.75
N THR A 470 -9.92 23.96 33.85
CA THR A 470 -8.77 23.57 34.67
C THR A 470 -8.29 22.18 34.25
N LEU A 471 -7.05 22.07 33.76
CA LEU A 471 -6.40 20.80 33.47
C LEU A 471 -5.62 20.32 34.71
N GLU A 472 -6.10 19.27 35.36
CA GLU A 472 -5.45 18.63 36.52
C GLU A 472 -4.59 17.45 36.05
N VAL A 473 -3.28 17.48 36.31
CA VAL A 473 -2.35 16.39 36.06
C VAL A 473 -2.08 15.66 37.36
N ARG A 474 -2.75 14.52 37.56
CA ARG A 474 -2.66 13.75 38.82
C ARG A 474 -1.52 12.76 38.82
N GLU A 475 -1.22 12.19 37.66
CA GLU A 475 -0.20 11.15 37.50
C GLU A 475 0.37 11.16 36.07
N GLY A 476 1.60 10.68 35.94
CA GLY A 476 2.27 10.46 34.66
C GLY A 476 2.78 11.75 34.04
N LEU A 477 2.82 11.77 32.70
CA LEU A 477 3.35 12.89 31.93
C LEU A 477 2.23 13.59 31.15
N LEU A 478 2.11 14.91 31.29
CA LEU A 478 1.39 15.76 30.34
C LEU A 478 2.39 16.35 29.35
N ASN A 479 2.18 16.16 28.05
CA ASN A 479 2.96 16.76 26.99
C ASN A 479 2.11 17.83 26.29
N ILE A 480 2.49 19.10 26.47
CA ILE A 480 1.85 20.23 25.79
C ILE A 480 2.66 20.50 24.53
N ALA A 481 2.15 20.04 23.39
CA ALA A 481 2.84 20.07 22.11
C ALA A 481 2.28 21.15 21.18
N GLN A 482 3.17 21.97 20.64
CA GLN A 482 2.81 22.92 19.59
C GLN A 482 2.47 22.17 18.30
N PRO A 483 1.31 22.44 17.67
CA PRO A 483 1.02 21.95 16.34
C PRO A 483 2.06 22.46 15.33
N LEU A 484 2.43 21.60 14.39
CA LEU A 484 3.15 22.05 13.20
C LEU A 484 2.23 22.92 12.35
N ALA A 485 2.81 23.86 11.58
CA ALA A 485 2.07 24.57 10.57
C ALA A 485 1.44 23.54 9.62
N ALA A 486 0.15 23.70 9.32
CA ALA A 486 -0.57 22.76 8.46
C ALA A 486 0.06 22.78 7.07
N GLU A 487 0.86 21.75 6.76
CA GLU A 487 1.46 21.63 5.45
C GLU A 487 0.54 20.88 4.49
N PHE A 488 -0.44 20.08 4.93
CA PHE A 488 -1.18 19.21 4.00
C PHE A 488 -2.17 19.98 3.08
N PRO A 489 -2.07 19.94 1.72
CA PRO A 489 -3.00 20.67 0.89
C PRO A 489 -4.34 19.98 0.98
N THR A 490 -5.38 20.79 0.91
CA THR A 490 -6.76 20.33 0.86
C THR A 490 -7.07 19.59 -0.46
N GLU A 491 -6.22 19.72 -1.48
CA GLU A 491 -6.34 19.02 -2.77
C GLU A 491 -5.07 18.23 -3.09
N MET A 492 -5.21 16.91 -3.22
CA MET A 492 -4.10 15.97 -3.51
C MET A 492 -4.08 15.49 -4.98
N ARG A 493 -4.84 16.15 -5.87
CA ARG A 493 -4.97 15.78 -7.28
C ARG A 493 -4.55 16.95 -8.17
N GLY A 494 -3.60 16.69 -9.06
CA GLY A 494 -3.34 17.58 -10.18
C GLY A 494 -4.50 17.57 -11.18
N THR A 495 -4.81 18.71 -11.75
CA THR A 495 -5.86 18.84 -12.77
C THR A 495 -5.29 18.57 -14.16
N ILE A 496 -5.99 17.74 -14.93
CA ILE A 496 -5.72 17.48 -16.34
C ILE A 496 -6.99 17.85 -17.12
N PRO A 497 -6.89 18.56 -18.25
CA PRO A 497 -8.07 18.90 -19.04
C PRO A 497 -8.62 17.65 -19.73
N ASN A 498 -9.93 17.45 -19.60
CA ASN A 498 -10.69 16.33 -20.16
C ASN A 498 -9.93 14.97 -20.14
N PRO A 499 -9.68 14.41 -18.95
CA PRO A 499 -8.83 13.23 -18.80
C PRO A 499 -9.42 11.94 -19.38
N THR A 500 -10.74 11.89 -19.63
CA THR A 500 -11.48 10.72 -20.11
C THR A 500 -11.96 10.87 -21.56
N PHE A 501 -11.75 12.04 -22.17
CA PHE A 501 -12.21 12.39 -23.52
C PHE A 501 -13.72 12.27 -23.76
N GLU A 502 -14.51 12.07 -22.72
CA GLU A 502 -15.96 11.88 -22.79
C GLU A 502 -16.67 13.14 -23.29
N GLY A 503 -17.70 12.92 -24.12
CA GLY A 503 -18.55 13.99 -24.65
C GLY A 503 -17.88 14.94 -25.64
N LEU A 504 -16.63 14.68 -26.07
CA LEU A 504 -15.94 15.49 -27.08
C LEU A 504 -16.41 15.20 -28.51
N VAL A 505 -16.88 13.98 -28.77
CA VAL A 505 -17.40 13.55 -30.08
C VAL A 505 -18.65 12.68 -29.89
N PRO A 506 -19.57 12.62 -30.88
CA PRO A 506 -20.73 11.72 -30.80
C PRO A 506 -20.36 10.23 -30.78
N ASP A 507 -21.16 9.41 -30.11
CA ASP A 507 -21.04 7.95 -30.11
C ASP A 507 -20.97 7.36 -31.53
N GLY A 508 -20.10 6.38 -31.73
CA GLY A 508 -19.78 5.75 -33.01
C GLY A 508 -18.94 6.59 -33.95
N THR A 509 -18.34 7.70 -33.49
CA THR A 509 -17.57 8.61 -34.35
C THR A 509 -16.12 8.81 -33.89
N VAL A 510 -15.28 9.25 -34.82
CA VAL A 510 -13.87 9.59 -34.59
C VAL A 510 -13.57 10.93 -35.23
N TYR A 511 -12.93 11.81 -34.47
CA TYR A 511 -12.49 13.14 -34.89
C TYR A 511 -10.95 13.18 -35.01
N ASN A 512 -10.44 13.70 -36.14
CA ASN A 512 -9.00 13.84 -36.35
C ASN A 512 -8.55 15.25 -35.99
N LEU A 513 -7.52 15.39 -35.15
CA LEU A 513 -7.00 16.70 -34.77
C LEU A 513 -5.96 17.16 -35.79
N ALA A 514 -6.14 18.35 -36.34
CA ALA A 514 -5.16 19.01 -37.18
C ALA A 514 -3.94 19.48 -36.37
N ALA A 515 -2.82 19.73 -37.06
CA ALA A 515 -1.62 20.25 -36.41
C ALA A 515 -1.88 21.62 -35.76
N ASN A 516 -1.51 21.76 -34.50
CA ASN A 516 -1.75 22.89 -33.60
C ASN A 516 -3.23 23.14 -33.26
N GLU A 517 -4.13 22.19 -33.56
CA GLU A 517 -5.51 22.24 -33.09
C GLU A 517 -5.59 21.79 -31.63
N THR A 518 -6.42 22.49 -30.84
CA THR A 518 -6.71 22.16 -29.44
C THR A 518 -8.16 21.72 -29.28
N VAL A 519 -8.38 20.50 -28.78
CA VAL A 519 -9.72 19.95 -28.48
C VAL A 519 -9.70 19.37 -27.07
N GLY A 520 -10.69 19.71 -26.24
CA GLY A 520 -10.74 19.22 -24.85
C GLY A 520 -9.53 19.61 -23.99
N GLY A 521 -8.77 20.64 -24.39
CA GLY A 521 -7.52 21.07 -23.75
C GLY A 521 -6.26 20.32 -24.20
N TRP A 522 -6.38 19.39 -25.14
CA TRP A 522 -5.26 18.67 -25.73
C TRP A 522 -4.92 19.24 -27.11
N THR A 523 -3.64 19.58 -27.32
CA THR A 523 -3.14 20.20 -28.55
C THR A 523 -2.28 19.22 -29.34
N ALA A 524 -2.67 18.92 -30.57
CA ALA A 524 -1.93 18.03 -31.46
C ALA A 524 -0.78 18.76 -32.17
N PHE A 525 0.37 18.13 -32.38
CA PHE A 525 1.50 18.70 -33.11
C PHE A 525 2.42 17.61 -33.67
N ASN A 526 3.38 17.99 -34.53
CA ASN A 526 4.37 17.08 -35.13
C ASN A 526 3.74 15.82 -35.76
N LEU A 527 2.69 16.03 -36.54
CA LEU A 527 1.91 14.97 -37.16
C LEU A 527 2.59 14.50 -38.45
N LEU A 528 2.74 13.18 -38.61
CA LEU A 528 3.14 12.59 -39.89
C LEU A 528 1.99 12.66 -40.89
N ASP A 529 0.77 12.37 -40.45
CA ASP A 529 -0.45 12.43 -41.23
C ASP A 529 -1.51 13.25 -40.49
N ALA A 530 -2.48 13.82 -41.23
CA ALA A 530 -3.59 14.59 -40.65
C ALA A 530 -4.48 13.79 -39.67
N ASP A 531 -4.32 12.47 -39.63
CA ASP A 531 -5.06 11.53 -38.78
C ASP A 531 -4.20 10.85 -37.71
N SER A 532 -2.98 11.37 -37.46
CA SER A 532 -2.03 10.85 -36.46
C SER A 532 -2.49 11.05 -35.01
N ILE A 533 -3.33 12.04 -34.73
CA ILE A 533 -3.97 12.23 -33.42
C ILE A 533 -5.48 12.27 -33.63
N ARG A 534 -6.22 11.46 -32.86
CA ARG A 534 -7.67 11.36 -32.96
C ARG A 534 -8.34 11.29 -31.60
N ILE A 535 -9.58 11.73 -31.52
CA ILE A 535 -10.48 11.50 -30.38
C ILE A 535 -11.64 10.65 -30.89
N GLY A 536 -11.86 9.49 -30.30
CA GLY A 536 -12.96 8.59 -30.65
C GLY A 536 -13.97 8.49 -29.52
N ALA A 537 -15.23 8.20 -29.86
CA ALA A 537 -16.25 7.73 -28.93
C ALA A 537 -16.91 6.48 -29.53
N ASP A 538 -16.29 5.32 -29.37
CA ASP A 538 -16.74 4.03 -29.92
C ASP A 538 -16.19 2.92 -29.02
N ASP A 539 -17.01 1.95 -28.64
CA ASP A 539 -16.54 0.87 -27.76
C ASP A 539 -15.50 -0.01 -28.46
N GLN A 540 -15.50 -0.04 -29.79
CA GLN A 540 -14.65 -0.94 -30.56
C GLN A 540 -14.29 -0.41 -31.94
N TRP A 541 -13.46 0.63 -32.04
CA TRP A 541 -12.99 1.19 -33.33
C TRP A 541 -12.83 0.15 -34.46
N TYR A 542 -13.61 0.24 -35.54
CA TYR A 542 -13.67 -0.81 -36.58
C TYR A 542 -12.79 -0.54 -37.82
N TYR A 543 -12.29 -1.61 -38.44
CA TYR A 543 -11.72 -1.61 -39.80
C TYR A 543 -12.12 -2.86 -40.58
N SER A 544 -12.70 -2.68 -41.77
CA SER A 544 -13.17 -3.77 -42.63
C SER A 544 -14.08 -4.80 -41.91
N GLY A 545 -14.92 -4.33 -40.97
CA GLY A 545 -15.86 -5.17 -40.20
C GLY A 545 -15.25 -5.90 -38.99
N ALA A 546 -13.98 -5.67 -38.66
CA ALA A 546 -13.34 -6.23 -37.46
C ALA A 546 -12.95 -5.11 -36.48
N PRO A 547 -13.11 -5.32 -35.15
CA PRO A 547 -12.72 -4.31 -34.17
C PRO A 547 -11.18 -4.26 -34.04
N LEU A 548 -10.62 -3.08 -34.27
CA LEU A 548 -9.21 -2.74 -34.07
C LEU A 548 -8.87 -2.57 -32.59
N LEU A 549 -9.86 -2.16 -31.79
CA LEU A 549 -9.85 -2.19 -30.33
C LEU A 549 -10.91 -3.23 -29.90
N PRO A 550 -10.52 -4.49 -29.68
CA PRO A 550 -11.49 -5.58 -29.48
C PRO A 550 -12.15 -5.58 -28.10
N PHE A 551 -11.78 -4.67 -27.21
CA PHE A 551 -12.33 -4.56 -25.86
C PHE A 551 -12.91 -3.16 -25.65
N PRO A 552 -14.12 -3.06 -25.04
CA PRO A 552 -14.73 -1.79 -24.68
C PRO A 552 -13.80 -0.90 -23.85
N THR A 553 -13.88 0.40 -24.08
CA THR A 553 -13.20 1.41 -23.25
C THR A 553 -13.69 1.31 -21.80
N PRO A 554 -12.80 1.29 -20.78
CA PRO A 554 -13.22 1.02 -19.41
C PRO A 554 -13.95 2.17 -18.72
N ASP A 555 -13.72 3.43 -19.11
CA ASP A 555 -14.30 4.64 -18.48
C ASP A 555 -15.27 5.38 -19.41
N GLY A 556 -16.17 4.63 -20.05
CA GLY A 556 -17.17 5.17 -20.98
C GLY A 556 -16.92 4.75 -22.42
N LYS A 557 -16.95 5.69 -23.37
CA LYS A 557 -16.74 5.43 -24.80
C LYS A 557 -15.62 6.28 -25.41
N GLY A 558 -15.27 7.39 -24.78
CA GLY A 558 -14.28 8.37 -25.20
C GLY A 558 -12.85 7.85 -25.04
N TYR A 559 -11.98 8.15 -26.01
CA TYR A 559 -10.55 7.89 -25.89
C TYR A 559 -9.74 8.76 -26.85
N LEU A 560 -8.47 8.98 -26.49
CA LEU A 560 -7.46 9.59 -27.35
C LEU A 560 -6.70 8.49 -28.10
N LEU A 561 -6.50 8.65 -29.40
CA LEU A 561 -5.69 7.76 -30.23
C LEU A 561 -4.45 8.49 -30.73
N ILE A 562 -3.27 7.91 -30.48
CA ILE A 562 -2.00 8.32 -31.08
C ILE A 562 -1.61 7.26 -32.10
N LYS A 563 -1.43 7.67 -33.36
CA LYS A 563 -1.21 6.79 -34.52
C LYS A 563 0.01 7.22 -35.32
N LYS A 564 0.77 6.24 -35.81
CA LYS A 564 2.04 6.45 -36.53
C LYS A 564 2.89 7.42 -35.71
N ARG A 565 3.47 8.44 -36.33
CA ARG A 565 4.19 9.51 -35.65
C ARG A 565 3.27 10.71 -35.44
N GLY A 566 2.90 10.95 -34.18
CA GLY A 566 2.16 12.13 -33.75
C GLY A 566 2.53 12.51 -32.32
N SER A 567 2.29 13.77 -31.99
CA SER A 567 2.51 14.28 -30.64
C SER A 567 1.27 15.05 -30.16
N VAL A 568 1.00 15.00 -28.86
CA VAL A 568 -0.06 15.76 -28.23
C VAL A 568 0.43 16.30 -26.89
N ARG A 569 -0.08 17.46 -26.48
CA ARG A 569 0.24 18.05 -25.18
C ARG A 569 -0.98 18.67 -24.51
N ALA A 570 -0.94 18.73 -23.19
CA ALA A 570 -1.92 19.42 -22.36
C ALA A 570 -1.22 20.22 -21.26
N THR A 571 -1.84 21.32 -20.84
CA THR A 571 -1.46 22.02 -19.60
C THR A 571 -2.10 21.30 -18.43
N VAL A 572 -1.30 20.93 -17.43
CA VAL A 572 -1.76 20.33 -16.17
C VAL A 572 -1.47 21.29 -15.02
N THR A 573 -2.28 21.27 -13.97
CA THR A 573 -2.11 22.18 -12.82
C THR A 573 -1.95 21.38 -11.54
N LEU A 574 -0.87 21.61 -10.81
CA LEU A 574 -0.55 20.93 -9.56
C LEU A 574 -0.89 21.83 -8.36
N PRO A 575 -1.71 21.35 -7.41
CA PRO A 575 -2.17 22.16 -6.27
C PRO A 575 -1.07 22.43 -5.23
N ALA A 576 -0.04 21.58 -5.17
CA ALA A 576 1.08 21.69 -4.25
C ALA A 576 2.38 21.22 -4.91
N GLY A 577 3.52 21.65 -4.37
CA GLY A 577 4.83 21.11 -4.76
C GLY A 577 4.98 19.66 -4.27
N GLY A 578 5.56 18.80 -5.10
CA GLY A 578 5.80 17.40 -4.73
C GLY A 578 6.03 16.47 -5.92
N VAL A 579 6.19 15.19 -5.59
CA VAL A 579 6.24 14.06 -6.52
C VAL A 579 4.81 13.57 -6.77
N TYR A 580 4.40 13.54 -8.03
CA TYR A 580 3.07 13.08 -8.47
C TYR A 580 3.18 11.76 -9.23
N ALA A 581 2.18 10.90 -9.09
CA ALA A 581 1.98 9.76 -9.99
C ALA A 581 1.06 10.16 -11.13
N LEU A 582 1.58 10.08 -12.37
CA LEU A 582 0.77 10.12 -13.58
C LEU A 582 0.26 8.70 -13.86
N SER A 583 -1.05 8.53 -13.98
CA SER A 583 -1.64 7.27 -14.43
C SER A 583 -2.64 7.47 -15.56
N PHE A 584 -2.79 6.47 -16.41
CA PHE A 584 -3.73 6.45 -17.53
C PHE A 584 -4.00 5.00 -17.97
N LEU A 585 -5.12 4.76 -18.61
CA LEU A 585 -5.42 3.52 -19.32
C LEU A 585 -4.84 3.60 -20.73
N ALA A 586 -4.26 2.50 -21.20
CA ALA A 586 -3.85 2.39 -22.59
C ALA A 586 -4.12 1.00 -23.18
N SER A 587 -4.40 0.99 -24.47
CA SER A 587 -4.56 -0.22 -25.29
C SER A 587 -3.82 -0.05 -26.62
N GLY A 588 -3.21 -1.14 -27.09
CA GLY A 588 -2.60 -1.26 -28.41
C GLY A 588 -3.61 -1.74 -29.45
N ARG A 589 -3.40 -1.35 -30.70
CA ARG A 589 -4.27 -1.75 -31.82
C ARG A 589 -4.05 -3.19 -32.30
N LYS A 590 -5.12 -3.92 -32.59
CA LYS A 590 -5.12 -5.23 -33.29
C LYS A 590 -5.13 -5.04 -34.81
N TYR A 591 -4.17 -5.63 -35.55
CA TYR A 591 -4.14 -5.54 -37.02
C TYR A 591 -4.83 -6.74 -37.71
N ALA A 592 -5.26 -6.56 -38.96
CA ALA A 592 -5.85 -7.63 -39.78
C ALA A 592 -4.87 -8.81 -39.93
N GLY A 593 -5.34 -10.03 -39.65
CA GLY A 593 -4.51 -11.24 -39.61
C GLY A 593 -3.90 -11.58 -38.25
N GLY A 594 -4.28 -10.86 -37.18
CA GLY A 594 -3.91 -11.20 -35.79
C GLY A 594 -2.53 -10.68 -35.35
N ARG A 595 -1.85 -9.88 -36.17
CA ARG A 595 -0.56 -9.26 -35.82
C ARG A 595 -0.75 -8.17 -34.75
N LYS A 596 0.14 -8.18 -33.76
CA LYS A 596 0.19 -7.27 -32.62
C LYS A 596 1.51 -6.50 -32.68
N ASP A 597 1.61 -5.53 -33.57
CA ASP A 597 2.91 -4.94 -33.90
C ASP A 597 3.37 -3.84 -32.91
N GLY A 598 2.53 -3.45 -31.94
CA GLY A 598 2.84 -2.53 -30.85
C GLY A 598 3.06 -1.07 -31.26
N HIS A 599 2.66 -0.11 -30.43
CA HIS A 599 2.98 1.32 -30.56
C HIS A 599 3.73 1.81 -29.32
N ALA A 600 4.59 2.82 -29.45
CA ALA A 600 5.33 3.37 -28.31
C ALA A 600 5.44 4.89 -28.37
N PHE A 601 5.33 5.52 -27.20
CA PHE A 601 5.43 6.98 -27.04
C PHE A 601 6.16 7.34 -25.74
N ASP A 602 6.81 8.50 -25.73
CA ASP A 602 7.42 9.08 -24.54
C ASP A 602 6.42 9.96 -23.79
N ILE A 603 6.51 9.95 -22.46
CA ILE A 603 5.88 10.91 -21.56
C ILE A 603 6.93 11.96 -21.19
N ILE A 604 6.62 13.22 -21.43
CA ILE A 604 7.55 14.33 -21.19
C ILE A 604 6.85 15.42 -20.37
N ILE A 605 7.48 15.86 -19.28
CA ILE A 605 7.04 17.00 -18.48
C ILE A 605 7.86 18.24 -18.83
N ASP A 606 7.17 19.37 -18.96
CA ASP A 606 7.71 20.70 -19.28
C ASP A 606 8.61 20.74 -20.52
N ASN A 607 8.41 19.76 -21.42
CA ASN A 607 9.19 19.53 -22.64
C ASN A 607 10.70 19.32 -22.41
N THR A 608 11.12 19.05 -21.18
CA THR A 608 12.54 18.93 -20.80
C THR A 608 12.86 17.60 -20.12
N CYS A 609 11.90 17.02 -19.40
CA CYS A 609 12.09 15.80 -18.63
C CYS A 609 11.28 14.65 -19.24
N THR A 610 11.96 13.70 -19.90
CA THR A 610 11.34 12.43 -20.30
C THR A 610 11.21 11.53 -19.08
N VAL A 611 9.98 11.21 -18.72
CA VAL A 611 9.63 10.40 -17.54
C VAL A 611 9.67 8.91 -17.85
N ALA A 612 9.11 8.52 -19.01
CA ALA A 612 9.01 7.11 -19.40
C ALA A 612 8.84 6.96 -20.90
N THR A 613 9.29 5.82 -21.44
CA THR A 613 9.00 5.36 -22.79
C THR A 613 8.00 4.20 -22.73
N VAL A 614 6.75 4.47 -23.11
CA VAL A 614 5.60 3.60 -22.88
C VAL A 614 5.34 2.71 -24.11
N PRO A 615 5.46 1.38 -24.00
CA PRO A 615 5.01 0.47 -25.04
C PRO A 615 3.56 0.02 -24.82
N THR A 616 2.78 -0.04 -25.90
CA THR A 616 1.38 -0.50 -25.92
C THR A 616 1.23 -1.67 -26.91
N PHE A 617 1.15 -2.88 -26.35
CA PHE A 617 1.05 -4.14 -27.11
C PHE A 617 -0.22 -4.91 -26.81
N ALA A 618 -0.64 -4.85 -25.56
CA ALA A 618 -1.86 -5.41 -25.05
C ALA A 618 -3.03 -4.76 -25.76
N THR A 619 -3.90 -5.57 -26.36
CA THR A 619 -5.14 -5.06 -26.99
C THR A 619 -6.24 -4.86 -25.95
N ASP A 620 -6.11 -5.52 -24.80
CA ASP A 620 -6.83 -5.20 -23.57
C ASP A 620 -6.34 -3.88 -22.98
N TRP A 621 -7.27 -3.11 -22.41
CA TRP A 621 -6.94 -1.88 -21.70
C TRP A 621 -6.19 -2.19 -20.42
N GLN A 622 -5.08 -1.49 -20.20
CA GLN A 622 -4.25 -1.66 -19.01
C GLN A 622 -3.94 -0.30 -18.39
N ARG A 623 -3.93 -0.26 -17.05
CA ARG A 623 -3.47 0.91 -16.30
C ARG A 623 -1.95 0.99 -16.35
N TYR A 624 -1.45 2.17 -16.71
CA TYR A 624 -0.06 2.57 -16.60
C TYR A 624 0.04 3.62 -15.50
N ARG A 625 1.13 3.58 -14.72
CA ARG A 625 1.40 4.51 -13.62
C ARG A 625 2.90 4.78 -13.58
N TYR A 626 3.26 6.06 -13.55
CA TYR A 626 4.64 6.55 -13.57
C TYR A 626 4.81 7.66 -12.54
N LEU A 627 5.92 7.65 -11.81
CA LEU A 627 6.28 8.76 -10.92
C LEU A 627 6.90 9.89 -11.73
N LEU A 628 6.37 11.10 -11.54
CA LEU A 628 6.95 12.33 -12.05
C LEU A 628 8.13 12.76 -11.16
N PRO A 629 9.08 13.56 -11.66
CA PRO A 629 10.03 14.24 -10.78
C PRO A 629 9.28 15.12 -9.76
N HIS A 630 9.99 15.62 -8.74
CA HIS A 630 9.44 16.66 -7.89
C HIS A 630 9.12 17.90 -8.74
N LEU A 631 7.86 18.33 -8.76
CA LEU A 631 7.37 19.50 -9.48
C LEU A 631 6.89 20.57 -8.48
N PRO A 632 7.15 21.86 -8.73
CA PRO A 632 6.55 22.93 -7.94
C PRO A 632 5.02 22.95 -8.09
N ALA A 633 4.32 23.67 -7.20
CA ALA A 633 2.90 23.97 -7.41
C ALA A 633 2.74 24.90 -8.63
N GLY A 634 1.64 24.74 -9.38
CA GLY A 634 1.32 25.59 -10.53
C GLY A 634 1.14 24.81 -11.84
N GLU A 635 1.28 25.50 -12.96
CA GLU A 635 1.06 24.94 -14.30
C GLU A 635 2.32 24.24 -14.84
N HIS A 636 2.11 23.07 -15.43
CA HIS A 636 3.11 22.26 -16.11
C HIS A 636 2.58 21.79 -17.47
N THR A 637 3.48 21.41 -18.38
CA THR A 637 3.11 20.80 -19.67
C THR A 637 3.30 19.29 -19.64
N LEU A 638 2.25 18.52 -19.89
CA LEU A 638 2.32 17.09 -20.18
C LEU A 638 2.33 16.87 -21.68
N THR A 639 3.41 16.29 -22.21
CA THR A 639 3.58 15.97 -23.63
C THR A 639 3.68 14.46 -23.83
N LEU A 640 2.93 13.94 -24.79
CA LEU A 640 3.02 12.56 -25.27
C LEU A 640 3.51 12.58 -26.72
N THR A 641 4.59 11.87 -27.02
CA THR A 641 5.16 11.88 -28.38
C THR A 641 5.54 10.48 -28.85
N THR A 642 5.11 10.09 -30.05
CA THR A 642 5.51 8.80 -30.63
C THR A 642 7.03 8.69 -30.72
N VAL A 643 7.56 7.52 -30.35
CA VAL A 643 8.94 7.10 -30.62
C VAL A 643 9.04 5.87 -31.53
N SER A 644 7.93 5.17 -31.80
CA SER A 644 7.90 4.10 -32.80
C SER A 644 8.02 4.61 -34.26
N GLY A 645 8.48 3.75 -35.18
CA GLY A 645 8.67 4.10 -36.60
C GLY A 645 7.40 4.54 -37.36
N SER A 646 7.56 4.89 -38.64
CA SER A 646 6.48 5.46 -39.49
C SER A 646 5.38 4.49 -39.90
N SER A 647 5.50 3.22 -39.54
CA SER A 647 4.47 2.20 -39.77
C SER A 647 3.17 2.56 -39.06
N ASP A 648 2.06 2.08 -39.62
CA ASP A 648 0.73 2.29 -39.06
C ASP A 648 0.57 1.46 -37.78
N TYR A 649 0.96 2.03 -36.64
CA TYR A 649 0.73 1.51 -35.29
C TYR A 649 -0.06 2.54 -34.48
N ALA A 650 -0.79 2.12 -33.44
CA ALA A 650 -1.52 3.06 -32.60
C ALA A 650 -1.66 2.62 -31.13
N SER A 651 -1.69 3.62 -30.25
CA SER A 651 -2.14 3.51 -28.85
C SER A 651 -3.45 4.25 -28.68
N ALA A 652 -4.44 3.59 -28.08
CA ALA A 652 -5.59 4.25 -27.47
C ALA A 652 -5.25 4.56 -26.00
N LEU A 653 -5.63 5.74 -25.52
CA LEU A 653 -5.32 6.29 -24.21
C LEU A 653 -6.59 6.88 -23.59
N ASP A 654 -6.77 6.68 -22.29
CA ASP A 654 -7.97 7.12 -21.57
C ASP A 654 -7.68 7.30 -20.06
N ASP A 655 -8.58 7.95 -19.33
CA ASP A 655 -8.61 8.08 -17.87
C ASP A 655 -7.28 8.54 -17.25
N PHE A 656 -6.79 9.69 -17.69
CA PHE A 656 -5.58 10.34 -17.18
C PHE A 656 -5.79 10.89 -15.76
N ARG A 657 -4.82 10.65 -14.86
CA ARG A 657 -4.86 11.11 -13.46
C ARG A 657 -3.48 11.55 -13.00
N LEU A 658 -3.44 12.61 -12.20
CA LEU A 658 -2.23 13.10 -11.51
C LEU A 658 -2.49 13.13 -10.01
N ASP A 659 -1.86 12.23 -9.26
CA ASP A 659 -2.11 12.11 -7.83
C ASP A 659 -0.82 12.39 -7.05
N LEU A 660 -0.87 13.29 -6.05
CA LEU A 660 0.27 13.60 -5.19
C LEU A 660 0.67 12.35 -4.40
N VAL A 661 1.96 11.98 -4.42
CA VAL A 661 2.51 10.79 -3.76
C VAL A 661 3.43 11.17 -2.60
N SER A 662 4.26 12.20 -2.77
CA SER A 662 5.14 12.73 -1.73
C SER A 662 5.36 14.23 -1.95
N ARG A 663 5.72 14.97 -0.89
CA ARG A 663 6.20 16.37 -0.98
C ARG A 663 7.70 16.48 -0.86
N GLU A 664 8.35 15.38 -0.49
CA GLU A 664 9.76 15.42 -0.15
C GLU A 664 10.54 15.93 -1.35
N LEU A 665 11.35 16.96 -1.09
CA LEU A 665 12.30 17.47 -2.04
C LEU A 665 13.38 16.41 -2.22
N SER A 666 13.19 15.52 -3.18
CA SER A 666 14.28 14.65 -3.63
C SER A 666 15.13 15.41 -4.65
N GLU A 667 16.36 15.77 -4.27
CA GLU A 667 17.40 16.21 -5.20
C GLU A 667 17.94 15.01 -5.98
N ASN A 668 17.06 14.19 -6.57
CA ASN A 668 17.52 12.98 -7.23
C ASN A 668 18.34 13.33 -8.49
N VAL A 669 19.67 13.30 -8.35
CA VAL A 669 20.63 13.64 -9.40
C VAL A 669 20.84 12.53 -10.42
N ILE A 670 20.20 11.36 -10.22
CA ILE A 670 20.35 10.20 -11.10
C ILE A 670 19.35 10.30 -12.24
N SER A 671 19.86 10.43 -13.47
CA SER A 671 19.01 10.37 -14.66
C SER A 671 18.42 8.97 -14.86
N ASN A 672 17.14 8.89 -15.23
CA ASN A 672 16.45 7.64 -15.54
C ASN A 672 16.61 6.58 -14.42
N ALA A 673 16.50 7.01 -13.17
CA ALA A 673 16.70 6.19 -11.99
C ALA A 673 15.67 5.06 -11.81
N CYS A 674 14.49 5.20 -12.43
CA CYS A 674 13.44 4.19 -12.50
C CYS A 674 13.54 3.29 -13.76
N PHE A 675 14.51 3.53 -14.63
CA PHE A 675 14.74 2.76 -15.86
C PHE A 675 13.55 2.70 -16.85
N GLU A 676 12.58 3.59 -16.73
CA GLU A 676 11.40 3.63 -17.59
C GLU A 676 11.68 4.19 -18.99
N CYS A 677 12.80 4.90 -19.16
CA CYS A 677 13.27 5.38 -20.45
C CYS A 677 14.26 4.39 -21.08
N VAL A 678 14.12 4.12 -22.37
CA VAL A 678 14.98 3.16 -23.09
C VAL A 678 15.50 3.72 -24.40
N THR A 679 16.60 3.16 -24.91
CA THR A 679 17.09 3.45 -26.26
C THR A 679 16.83 2.29 -27.20
N GLY A 680 16.76 2.59 -28.50
CA GLY A 680 16.43 1.62 -29.54
C GLY A 680 14.93 1.39 -29.68
N ASP A 681 14.55 0.22 -30.21
CA ASP A 681 13.13 -0.10 -30.35
C ASP A 681 12.52 -0.35 -28.97
N ALA A 682 11.73 0.60 -28.48
CA ALA A 682 11.01 0.54 -27.21
C ALA A 682 10.13 -0.71 -27.04
N LYS A 683 9.88 -1.42 -28.14
CA LYS A 683 9.14 -2.68 -28.17
C LYS A 683 9.92 -3.88 -27.62
N LEU A 684 11.23 -3.78 -27.48
CA LEU A 684 12.04 -4.88 -26.97
C LEU A 684 11.79 -5.12 -25.47
N MET A 685 11.87 -6.39 -25.07
CA MET A 685 11.78 -6.80 -23.67
C MET A 685 13.01 -6.45 -22.86
N VAL A 686 14.16 -6.44 -23.55
CA VAL A 686 15.49 -6.30 -22.97
C VAL A 686 16.21 -5.23 -23.74
N HIS A 687 16.75 -4.26 -23.01
CA HIS A 687 17.54 -3.17 -23.56
C HIS A 687 18.92 -3.19 -22.93
N THR A 688 19.93 -3.31 -23.78
CA THR A 688 21.34 -3.22 -23.39
C THR A 688 21.86 -1.79 -23.43
N ALA A 689 20.97 -0.80 -23.52
CA ALA A 689 21.26 0.63 -23.44
C ALA A 689 19.99 1.42 -23.03
N ALA A 690 20.17 2.41 -22.17
CA ALA A 690 19.11 3.31 -21.71
C ALA A 690 19.67 4.74 -21.60
N PRO A 691 18.85 5.79 -21.73
CA PRO A 691 19.34 7.17 -21.65
C PRO A 691 20.11 7.39 -20.35
N GLY A 692 21.33 7.92 -20.45
CA GLY A 692 22.20 8.17 -19.30
C GLY A 692 22.90 6.94 -18.70
N TRP A 693 22.64 5.72 -19.19
CA TRP A 693 23.18 4.48 -18.63
C TRP A 693 23.98 3.67 -19.66
N THR A 694 25.03 3.03 -19.17
CA THR A 694 25.86 2.08 -19.92
C THR A 694 25.80 0.72 -19.25
N PHE A 695 25.68 -0.34 -20.05
CA PHE A 695 25.60 -1.71 -19.54
C PHE A 695 26.71 -2.55 -20.15
N GLY A 696 27.31 -3.43 -19.34
CA GLY A 696 28.43 -4.26 -19.76
C GLY A 696 28.48 -5.60 -19.05
N ASN A 697 29.29 -6.50 -19.62
CA ASN A 697 29.59 -7.83 -19.08
C ASN A 697 31.03 -7.79 -18.53
N ALA A 698 31.26 -8.14 -17.25
CA ALA A 698 32.60 -8.08 -16.65
C ALA A 698 33.49 -9.31 -16.95
N GLY A 699 33.08 -10.18 -17.88
CA GLY A 699 33.91 -11.23 -18.47
C GLY A 699 33.64 -12.66 -18.00
N SER A 700 32.81 -12.88 -16.98
CA SER A 700 32.55 -14.22 -16.37
C SER A 700 31.16 -14.78 -16.66
N GLY A 701 30.51 -14.31 -17.74
CA GLY A 701 29.19 -14.78 -18.16
C GLY A 701 27.99 -14.05 -17.53
N GLY A 702 28.20 -12.93 -16.82
CA GLY A 702 27.14 -12.05 -16.34
C GLY A 702 26.69 -10.99 -17.36
N SER A 703 25.57 -10.34 -17.07
CA SER A 703 24.94 -9.32 -17.92
C SER A 703 24.12 -8.33 -17.10
N ALA A 704 24.08 -7.07 -17.53
CA ALA A 704 23.13 -6.08 -17.04
C ALA A 704 22.29 -5.52 -18.20
N SER A 705 21.01 -5.27 -17.93
CA SER A 705 20.07 -4.75 -18.95
C SER A 705 18.84 -4.15 -18.30
N VAL A 706 18.20 -3.20 -18.97
CA VAL A 706 16.85 -2.77 -18.60
C VAL A 706 15.85 -3.76 -19.17
N CYS A 707 15.00 -4.31 -18.30
CA CYS A 707 14.04 -5.34 -18.65
C CYS A 707 12.62 -4.88 -18.31
N SER A 708 11.68 -5.04 -19.24
CA SER A 708 10.25 -4.86 -18.95
C SER A 708 9.66 -6.11 -18.33
N GLY A 709 8.86 -5.97 -17.27
CA GLY A 709 8.13 -7.08 -16.66
C GLY A 709 6.65 -7.10 -17.04
N GLY A 710 6.13 -8.28 -17.38
CA GLY A 710 4.71 -8.51 -17.72
C GLY A 710 4.53 -9.60 -18.78
N PRO A 711 3.30 -10.10 -19.03
CA PRO A 711 3.02 -11.16 -20.00
C PRO A 711 3.13 -10.59 -21.42
N LEU A 712 4.36 -10.30 -21.84
CA LEU A 712 4.67 -9.95 -23.20
C LEU A 712 4.93 -11.27 -23.94
N LEU A 713 4.25 -11.40 -25.07
CA LEU A 713 3.94 -12.63 -25.77
C LEU A 713 5.18 -13.46 -26.16
N PRO A 714 4.99 -14.78 -26.35
CA PRO A 714 6.04 -15.71 -26.73
C PRO A 714 6.48 -15.44 -28.17
N VAL A 715 7.72 -15.83 -28.46
CA VAL A 715 8.32 -15.89 -29.81
C VAL A 715 8.94 -14.57 -30.29
N TYR A 716 10.22 -14.36 -29.97
CA TYR A 716 11.33 -14.44 -30.93
C TYR A 716 12.64 -14.07 -30.20
N ASP A 717 13.41 -15.10 -29.83
CA ASP A 717 14.88 -15.20 -29.78
C ASP A 717 15.26 -16.23 -28.70
N ALA A 718 15.96 -17.27 -29.11
CA ALA A 718 16.36 -18.40 -28.28
C ALA A 718 17.54 -18.10 -27.35
N THR A 719 18.05 -16.87 -27.32
CA THR A 719 19.28 -16.53 -26.60
C THR A 719 19.26 -15.15 -25.92
N SER A 720 18.38 -14.93 -24.93
CA SER A 720 18.43 -13.81 -23.95
C SER A 720 17.47 -14.06 -22.76
N PRO A 721 17.72 -13.48 -21.56
CA PRO A 721 17.28 -14.05 -20.28
C PRO A 721 15.77 -14.06 -20.08
N ARG A 722 15.27 -15.18 -19.52
CA ARG A 722 13.86 -15.46 -19.20
C ARG A 722 13.36 -14.65 -18.00
N VAL A 723 13.32 -13.32 -18.11
CA VAL A 723 12.70 -12.46 -17.07
C VAL A 723 11.33 -13.04 -16.74
N ILE A 724 11.10 -13.33 -15.46
CA ILE A 724 10.08 -14.26 -14.98
C ILE A 724 8.71 -14.01 -15.66
N GLN A 725 8.33 -14.89 -16.58
CA GLN A 725 6.94 -15.09 -16.95
C GLN A 725 6.24 -15.77 -15.77
N GLY A 726 5.74 -14.98 -14.80
CA GLY A 726 4.77 -15.47 -13.83
C GLY A 726 5.00 -15.28 -12.34
N SER A 727 6.03 -14.57 -11.84
CA SER A 727 6.04 -14.27 -10.40
C SER A 727 5.09 -13.11 -10.10
N SER A 728 4.07 -13.44 -9.34
CA SER A 728 3.17 -12.48 -8.70
C SER A 728 3.88 -11.58 -7.68
N SER A 729 5.13 -11.88 -7.31
CA SER A 729 5.96 -11.11 -6.40
C SER A 729 6.72 -9.93 -7.05
N ASN A 730 6.72 -9.83 -8.39
CA ASN A 730 7.29 -8.67 -9.09
C ASN A 730 6.27 -7.53 -9.11
N ASN A 731 6.39 -6.62 -8.14
CA ASN A 731 5.54 -5.45 -7.91
C ASN A 731 5.73 -4.35 -8.98
N LEU A 732 5.75 -4.74 -10.27
CA LEU A 732 6.12 -3.98 -11.48
C LEU A 732 5.14 -2.86 -11.88
N GLN A 733 4.53 -2.17 -10.91
CA GLN A 733 3.49 -1.18 -11.22
C GLN A 733 3.37 -0.04 -10.19
N GLU A 734 4.25 0.07 -9.20
CA GLU A 734 4.20 1.22 -8.29
C GLU A 734 4.82 2.49 -8.92
N ALA A 735 5.84 2.35 -9.79
CA ALA A 735 6.53 3.47 -10.44
C ALA A 735 6.79 3.32 -11.96
N GLY A 736 6.35 2.21 -12.56
CA GLY A 736 6.60 1.92 -13.97
C GLY A 736 6.57 0.42 -14.25
N ARG A 737 7.06 -0.04 -15.41
CA ARG A 737 7.03 -1.46 -15.84
C ARG A 737 8.40 -2.01 -16.22
N ARG A 738 9.45 -1.20 -16.14
CA ARG A 738 10.83 -1.57 -16.45
C ARG A 738 11.65 -1.52 -15.17
N ASN A 739 12.72 -2.30 -15.15
CA ASN A 739 13.67 -2.30 -14.04
C ASN A 739 15.05 -2.61 -14.61
N LEU A 740 16.06 -2.28 -13.85
CA LEU A 740 17.38 -2.82 -14.09
C LEU A 740 17.43 -4.28 -13.64
N TYR A 741 17.91 -5.14 -14.52
CA TYR A 741 18.22 -6.53 -14.24
C TYR A 741 19.73 -6.73 -14.25
N VAL A 742 20.28 -7.31 -13.17
CA VAL A 742 21.70 -7.62 -13.03
C VAL A 742 21.90 -9.09 -12.71
N TYR A 743 22.68 -9.77 -13.55
CA TYR A 743 23.00 -11.18 -13.43
C TYR A 743 24.51 -11.42 -13.42
N GLY A 744 24.96 -12.32 -12.54
CA GLY A 744 26.35 -12.70 -12.43
C GLY A 744 27.23 -11.49 -12.15
N ASP A 745 28.24 -11.26 -12.97
CA ASP A 745 29.13 -10.10 -12.91
C ASP A 745 28.72 -8.93 -13.84
N GLY A 746 27.44 -8.87 -14.22
CA GLY A 746 26.88 -7.78 -15.01
C GLY A 746 27.09 -6.42 -14.36
N THR A 747 27.32 -5.38 -15.18
CA THR A 747 27.61 -4.02 -14.71
C THR A 747 26.69 -3.00 -15.38
N ALA A 748 26.08 -2.13 -14.58
CA ALA A 748 25.37 -0.93 -15.03
C ALA A 748 26.08 0.30 -14.48
N ALA A 749 26.36 1.28 -15.32
CA ALA A 749 27.04 2.49 -14.92
C ALA A 749 26.40 3.75 -15.50
N THR A 750 26.37 4.82 -14.71
CA THR A 750 25.93 6.15 -15.09
C THR A 750 26.87 7.19 -14.50
N THR A 751 26.67 8.45 -14.86
CA THR A 751 27.38 9.60 -14.30
C THR A 751 26.41 10.42 -13.47
N VAL A 752 26.77 10.70 -12.23
CA VAL A 752 26.02 11.56 -11.31
C VAL A 752 26.81 12.83 -11.05
N THR A 753 26.14 13.98 -10.94
CA THR A 753 26.78 15.26 -10.57
C THR A 753 25.98 15.87 -9.44
N PHE A 754 26.64 16.04 -8.30
CA PHE A 754 26.01 16.58 -7.11
C PHE A 754 26.03 18.12 -7.15
N PRO A 755 24.90 18.81 -6.91
CA PRO A 755 24.82 20.27 -7.05
C PRO A 755 25.70 21.00 -6.04
N ALA A 756 25.93 20.41 -4.87
CA ALA A 756 26.74 20.96 -3.80
C ALA A 756 27.64 19.89 -3.17
N ALA A 757 28.71 20.33 -2.52
CA ALA A 757 29.55 19.43 -1.75
C ALA A 757 28.78 19.07 -0.47
N GLY A 758 28.87 17.82 -0.05
CA GLY A 758 28.14 17.36 1.12
C GLY A 758 28.23 15.86 1.31
N GLU A 759 27.70 15.41 2.44
CA GLU A 759 27.43 14.00 2.69
C GLU A 759 26.10 13.63 2.02
N TYR A 760 25.96 12.40 1.51
CA TYR A 760 24.82 11.90 0.76
C TYR A 760 24.58 10.42 1.10
N ALA A 761 23.38 9.91 0.86
CA ALA A 761 23.05 8.49 0.84
C ALA A 761 22.35 8.14 -0.48
N LEU A 762 22.49 6.90 -0.93
CA LEU A 762 21.84 6.36 -2.12
C LEU A 762 20.89 5.25 -1.70
N ALA A 763 19.59 5.44 -1.86
CA ALA A 763 18.60 4.39 -1.74
C ALA A 763 18.36 3.72 -3.10
N LEU A 764 18.11 2.41 -3.10
CA LEU A 764 17.67 1.66 -4.27
C LEU A 764 16.64 0.62 -3.85
N ARG A 765 15.62 0.43 -4.68
CA ARG A 765 14.62 -0.60 -4.47
C ARG A 765 15.08 -1.88 -5.15
N ALA A 766 15.28 -2.97 -4.41
CA ALA A 766 15.79 -4.22 -4.97
C ALA A 766 15.05 -5.46 -4.47
N CYS A 767 15.02 -6.49 -5.32
CA CYS A 767 14.64 -7.84 -4.93
C CYS A 767 15.50 -8.88 -5.65
N ARG A 768 15.52 -10.08 -5.10
CA ARG A 768 16.05 -11.25 -5.78
C ARG A 768 15.07 -11.72 -6.85
N THR A 769 15.59 -12.27 -7.95
CA THR A 769 14.81 -13.01 -8.95
C THR A 769 15.23 -14.48 -8.95
N ARG A 770 14.34 -15.40 -9.36
CA ARG A 770 14.58 -16.86 -9.41
C ARG A 770 14.49 -17.40 -10.83
N PHE A 771 15.37 -18.35 -11.21
CA PHE A 771 15.33 -19.07 -12.49
C PHE A 771 15.29 -20.58 -12.30
N SER A 772 14.11 -21.19 -12.48
CA SER A 772 13.96 -22.66 -12.47
C SER A 772 14.61 -23.34 -11.24
N THR A 773 14.90 -24.63 -11.31
CA THR A 773 15.51 -25.44 -10.22
C THR A 773 16.99 -25.11 -9.93
N ALA A 774 17.58 -24.14 -10.62
CA ALA A 774 18.93 -23.66 -10.34
C ALA A 774 18.89 -22.58 -9.24
N ASP A 775 18.42 -22.99 -8.06
CA ASP A 775 18.46 -22.17 -6.85
C ASP A 775 19.90 -22.11 -6.34
N TRP A 776 20.48 -20.91 -6.35
CA TRP A 776 21.53 -20.59 -5.39
C TRP A 776 20.78 -20.30 -4.09
N SER A 777 20.86 -21.19 -3.11
CA SER A 777 20.12 -21.09 -1.83
C SER A 777 20.52 -19.88 -0.95
N GLY A 778 21.25 -18.90 -1.48
CA GLY A 778 21.75 -17.72 -0.78
C GLY A 778 21.11 -16.39 -1.23
N ALA A 779 21.51 -15.31 -0.55
CA ALA A 779 21.15 -13.94 -0.92
C ALA A 779 21.82 -13.51 -2.23
N SER A 780 21.13 -12.70 -3.04
CA SER A 780 21.73 -12.03 -4.18
C SER A 780 22.55 -10.83 -3.72
N GLU A 781 23.76 -10.68 -4.27
CA GLU A 781 24.72 -9.64 -3.88
C GLU A 781 25.04 -8.68 -5.04
N LEU A 782 25.01 -7.38 -4.76
CA LEU A 782 25.31 -6.30 -5.68
C LEU A 782 26.31 -5.33 -5.04
N THR A 783 27.41 -5.00 -5.71
CA THR A 783 28.33 -3.94 -5.32
C THR A 783 27.91 -2.61 -5.95
N VAL A 784 27.68 -1.61 -5.11
CA VAL A 784 27.33 -0.25 -5.49
C VAL A 784 28.52 0.67 -5.23
N THR A 785 28.97 1.38 -6.26
CA THR A 785 30.12 2.28 -6.20
C THR A 785 29.76 3.67 -6.71
N VAL A 786 30.03 4.71 -5.93
CA VAL A 786 30.13 6.10 -6.43
C VAL A 786 31.61 6.45 -6.40
N ASP A 787 32.20 6.73 -7.56
CA ASP A 787 33.65 6.86 -7.73
C ASP A 787 34.27 7.84 -6.73
N GLY A 788 35.33 7.39 -6.07
CA GLY A 788 36.03 8.14 -5.01
C GLY A 788 35.21 8.42 -3.73
N CYS A 789 33.93 8.03 -3.65
CA CYS A 789 33.04 8.39 -2.54
C CYS A 789 32.56 7.18 -1.72
N VAL A 790 31.97 6.17 -2.36
CA VAL A 790 31.49 4.95 -1.67
C VAL A 790 31.70 3.72 -2.51
N THR A 791 31.98 2.58 -1.88
CA THR A 791 31.86 1.25 -2.47
C THR A 791 31.32 0.31 -1.41
N GLN A 792 30.12 -0.21 -1.61
CA GLN A 792 29.42 -1.03 -0.64
C GLN A 792 28.74 -2.20 -1.34
N THR A 793 28.84 -3.40 -0.79
CA THR A 793 28.08 -4.56 -1.25
C THR A 793 26.78 -4.66 -0.47
N VAL A 794 25.67 -4.69 -1.19
CA VAL A 794 24.33 -4.92 -0.64
C VAL A 794 23.86 -6.32 -0.98
N SER A 795 22.98 -6.88 -0.14
CA SER A 795 22.44 -8.22 -0.34
C SER A 795 20.94 -8.31 -0.04
N THR A 796 20.23 -9.18 -0.74
CA THR A 796 18.82 -9.48 -0.44
C THR A 796 18.48 -10.95 -0.71
N ALA A 797 17.70 -11.54 0.19
CA ALA A 797 17.09 -12.86 0.01
C ALA A 797 15.59 -12.78 -0.31
N GLN A 798 15.02 -11.57 -0.36
CA GLN A 798 13.60 -11.34 -0.56
C GLN A 798 13.27 -11.40 -2.05
N ASP A 799 12.20 -12.12 -2.40
CA ASP A 799 11.68 -12.17 -3.78
C ASP A 799 10.62 -11.08 -4.04
N VAL A 800 10.52 -10.13 -3.10
CA VAL A 800 9.71 -8.92 -3.17
C VAL A 800 10.63 -7.71 -2.99
N PHE A 801 10.29 -6.60 -3.65
CA PHE A 801 11.07 -5.37 -3.56
C PHE A 801 11.12 -4.82 -2.13
N GLN A 802 12.33 -4.49 -1.68
CA GLN A 802 12.64 -3.76 -0.46
C GLN A 802 13.54 -2.56 -0.78
N ASP A 803 13.51 -1.54 0.05
CA ASP A 803 14.44 -0.42 -0.06
C ASP A 803 15.78 -0.78 0.61
N ILE A 804 16.88 -0.41 -0.03
CA ILE A 804 18.24 -0.67 0.43
C ILE A 804 19.03 0.63 0.34
N THR A 805 19.67 1.04 1.44
CA THR A 805 20.48 2.25 1.51
C THR A 805 21.98 1.94 1.42
N VAL A 806 22.69 2.75 0.63
CA VAL A 806 24.14 2.74 0.41
C VAL A 806 24.73 4.07 0.85
N GLY A 807 25.75 4.03 1.70
CA GLY A 807 26.32 5.22 2.35
C GLY A 807 26.08 5.26 3.86
N PRO A 808 26.27 6.43 4.51
CA PRO A 808 26.51 7.75 3.89
C PRO A 808 27.88 7.86 3.21
N PHE A 809 28.03 8.86 2.34
CA PHE A 809 29.28 9.17 1.65
C PHE A 809 29.41 10.64 1.29
N THR A 810 30.64 11.16 1.25
CA THR A 810 30.90 12.56 0.91
C THR A 810 31.13 12.71 -0.60
N ALA A 811 30.35 13.57 -1.26
CA ALA A 811 30.50 13.87 -2.68
C ALA A 811 30.91 15.35 -2.91
N PRO A 812 31.83 15.61 -3.87
CA PRO A 812 32.20 16.97 -4.28
C PRO A 812 31.12 17.67 -5.11
N ALA A 813 31.05 19.01 -5.01
CA ALA A 813 30.14 19.84 -5.80
C ALA A 813 30.53 19.87 -7.28
N GLY A 814 29.56 19.72 -8.18
CA GLY A 814 29.70 20.00 -9.62
C GLY A 814 30.66 19.08 -10.37
N GLN A 815 31.25 18.09 -9.71
CA GLN A 815 32.12 17.10 -10.33
C GLN A 815 31.29 15.90 -10.79
N PRO A 816 31.40 15.47 -12.06
CA PRO A 816 30.82 14.22 -12.52
C PRO A 816 31.53 13.01 -11.88
N LEU A 817 30.78 12.13 -11.25
CA LEU A 817 31.25 10.89 -10.62
C LEU A 817 30.57 9.69 -11.25
N ALA A 818 31.28 8.59 -11.43
CA ALA A 818 30.68 7.36 -11.95
C ALA A 818 29.91 6.64 -10.83
N LEU A 819 28.62 6.42 -11.02
CA LEU A 819 27.82 5.49 -10.23
C LEU A 819 27.78 4.14 -10.96
N THR A 820 28.29 3.08 -10.32
CA THR A 820 28.37 1.74 -10.87
C THR A 820 27.64 0.74 -9.98
N LEU A 821 26.75 -0.04 -10.57
CA LEU A 821 26.10 -1.20 -9.97
C LEU A 821 26.68 -2.45 -10.62
N LYS A 822 27.39 -3.27 -9.84
CA LYS A 822 28.06 -4.47 -10.34
C LYS A 822 27.61 -5.70 -9.55
N GLY A 823 27.07 -6.68 -10.27
CA GLY A 823 26.72 -7.96 -9.65
C GLY A 823 27.95 -8.72 -9.17
N THR A 824 27.81 -9.45 -8.06
CA THR A 824 28.81 -10.42 -7.63
C THR A 824 28.72 -11.68 -8.50
N ALA A 825 29.85 -12.07 -9.12
CA ALA A 825 29.95 -13.25 -9.96
C ALA A 825 29.41 -14.51 -9.24
N GLY A 826 28.50 -15.25 -9.90
CA GLY A 826 27.89 -16.47 -9.35
C GLY A 826 26.89 -16.25 -8.21
N LYS A 827 26.64 -15.00 -7.78
CA LYS A 827 25.70 -14.70 -6.69
C LYS A 827 24.62 -13.68 -7.04
N CYS A 828 24.87 -12.77 -7.99
CA CYS A 828 23.91 -11.73 -8.32
C CYS A 828 22.82 -12.25 -9.27
N LEU A 829 21.58 -12.16 -8.80
CA LEU A 829 20.40 -12.32 -9.61
C LEU A 829 19.31 -11.37 -9.09
N MET A 830 19.40 -10.09 -9.48
CA MET A 830 18.68 -9.00 -8.82
C MET A 830 17.90 -8.15 -9.83
N LEU A 831 16.69 -7.73 -9.43
CA LEU A 831 15.96 -6.63 -10.04
C LEU A 831 16.13 -5.39 -9.17
N ILE A 832 16.37 -4.25 -9.81
CA ILE A 832 16.65 -2.98 -9.17
C ILE A 832 15.81 -1.90 -9.84
N ASP A 833 15.18 -1.05 -9.03
CA ASP A 833 14.34 0.05 -9.48
C ASP A 833 14.51 1.26 -8.53
N ASP A 834 14.01 2.42 -8.95
CA ASP A 834 13.81 3.62 -8.12
C ASP A 834 15.04 4.03 -7.30
N LEU A 835 16.17 4.29 -7.98
CA LEU A 835 17.35 4.82 -7.30
C LEU A 835 17.11 6.26 -6.85
N ARG A 836 17.48 6.60 -5.61
CA ARG A 836 17.29 7.93 -5.03
C ARG A 836 18.53 8.37 -4.29
N VAL A 837 19.01 9.57 -4.61
CA VAL A 837 20.06 10.23 -3.85
C VAL A 837 19.42 11.22 -2.89
N CYS A 838 19.76 11.09 -1.61
CA CYS A 838 19.39 12.05 -0.57
C CYS A 838 20.67 12.70 -0.02
N ARG A 839 20.67 14.02 0.14
CA ARG A 839 21.80 14.74 0.73
C ARG A 839 21.68 14.68 2.25
N ALA A 840 22.77 14.54 2.98
CA ALA A 840 22.80 14.42 4.44
C ALA A 840 22.67 15.75 5.19
N ASP A 841 22.79 16.91 4.52
CA ASP A 841 22.37 18.23 5.05
C ASP A 841 21.02 18.72 4.47
N ASN A 842 20.48 18.02 3.48
CA ASN A 842 19.07 18.01 3.10
C ASN A 842 18.44 16.60 3.27
N PRO A 843 18.61 15.94 4.44
CA PRO A 843 18.13 14.59 4.63
C PRO A 843 16.68 14.63 5.11
N ASP A 844 16.00 13.51 4.93
CA ASP A 844 14.79 13.19 5.70
C ASP A 844 15.08 13.22 7.24
N SER A 845 16.37 13.24 7.64
CA SER A 845 16.87 13.32 9.01
C SER A 845 18.34 13.78 9.14
N LEU A 846 18.64 14.82 9.94
CA LEU A 846 20.00 15.30 10.31
C LEU A 846 20.81 14.30 11.16
N ILE A 847 20.28 13.10 11.42
CA ILE A 847 20.91 12.05 12.23
C ILE A 847 21.58 11.02 11.32
N GLN A 848 22.87 10.81 11.52
CA GLN A 848 23.62 9.72 10.90
C GLN A 848 23.23 8.37 11.53
N ASN A 849 22.96 7.38 10.69
CA ASN A 849 22.62 6.01 11.09
C ASN A 849 21.53 5.95 12.18
N GLY A 850 20.46 6.74 12.02
CA GLY A 850 19.36 6.80 12.98
C GLY A 850 18.53 5.51 13.09
N SER A 851 18.48 4.71 12.02
CA SER A 851 17.86 3.38 11.97
C SER A 851 18.80 2.24 12.39
N PHE A 852 20.09 2.53 12.61
CA PHE A 852 21.10 1.54 13.04
C PHE A 852 21.39 0.38 12.05
N GLU A 853 20.90 0.44 10.83
CA GLU A 853 21.08 -0.62 9.81
C GLU A 853 22.48 -0.71 9.21
N GLN A 854 23.33 0.31 9.39
CA GLN A 854 24.61 0.42 8.66
C GLN A 854 25.77 -0.43 9.22
N GLY A 855 25.52 -1.27 10.23
CA GLY A 855 26.54 -2.11 10.88
C GLY A 855 27.56 -1.33 11.72
N GLY A 856 27.70 -1.66 13.00
CA GLY A 856 28.54 -0.90 13.94
C GLY A 856 27.85 0.38 14.48
N THR A 857 28.64 1.37 14.92
CA THR A 857 28.11 2.66 15.46
C THR A 857 28.62 3.92 14.71
N PRO A 858 28.61 3.98 13.36
CA PRO A 858 29.03 5.18 12.62
C PRO A 858 28.29 6.44 13.11
N GLY A 859 29.03 7.51 13.39
CA GLY A 859 28.46 8.76 13.91
C GLY A 859 28.09 8.75 15.40
N TRP A 860 28.07 7.58 16.06
CA TRP A 860 27.66 7.45 17.46
C TRP A 860 28.84 7.17 18.41
N THR A 861 28.88 7.89 19.53
CA THR A 861 29.78 7.64 20.67
C THR A 861 28.99 6.99 21.80
N THR A 862 29.50 5.89 22.35
CA THR A 862 28.92 5.16 23.49
C THR A 862 29.99 4.96 24.57
N ASN A 863 29.64 4.92 25.87
CA ASN A 863 30.61 4.76 26.96
C ASN A 863 30.66 3.39 27.65
N GLY A 864 30.24 2.32 26.98
CA GLY A 864 30.57 0.96 27.40
C GLY A 864 30.06 0.55 28.79
N TRP A 865 28.99 -0.24 28.81
CA TRP A 865 29.10 -1.51 29.53
C TRP A 865 29.49 -2.53 28.48
N GLU A 866 30.72 -3.02 28.57
CA GLU A 866 31.23 -4.05 27.69
C GLU A 866 30.20 -5.16 27.53
N VAL A 867 29.69 -5.26 26.31
CA VAL A 867 29.21 -6.49 25.75
C VAL A 867 30.29 -7.53 26.01
N TYR A 868 30.01 -8.61 26.74
CA TYR A 868 30.93 -9.73 26.72
C TYR A 868 30.97 -10.27 25.29
N ILE A 869 32.05 -9.95 24.57
CA ILE A 869 32.36 -10.45 23.23
C ILE A 869 33.74 -11.09 23.33
N PRO A 870 33.92 -12.37 22.95
CA PRO A 870 35.24 -12.95 22.71
C PRO A 870 36.01 -12.08 21.71
N ALA A 871 37.28 -11.78 21.99
CA ALA A 871 38.09 -10.84 21.21
C ALA A 871 37.98 -11.05 19.68
N GLY A 872 37.58 -10.00 18.94
CA GLY A 872 37.62 -9.97 17.47
C GLY A 872 36.40 -9.45 16.72
N THR A 873 35.35 -8.95 17.38
CA THR A 873 34.10 -8.49 16.72
C THR A 873 33.58 -7.17 17.30
N ALA A 874 33.00 -6.34 16.41
CA ALA A 874 32.57 -4.95 16.60
C ALA A 874 31.41 -4.78 17.63
N PRO A 875 31.14 -3.54 18.11
CA PRO A 875 30.05 -3.25 19.04
C PRO A 875 28.67 -3.72 18.52
N ILE A 876 27.95 -4.46 19.36
CA ILE A 876 26.67 -5.10 19.02
C ILE A 876 25.54 -4.05 18.98
N VAL A 877 25.15 -3.68 17.76
CA VAL A 877 23.76 -3.44 17.33
C VAL A 877 23.11 -4.81 17.20
N TYR A 878 21.93 -5.04 17.79
CA TYR A 878 21.44 -6.41 17.96
C TYR A 878 20.84 -7.00 16.66
N ALA A 879 21.44 -8.10 16.17
CA ALA A 879 21.06 -9.12 15.17
C ALA A 879 20.89 -8.71 13.69
N THR A 880 21.93 -8.92 12.88
CA THR A 880 21.84 -8.86 11.40
C THR A 880 21.38 -10.19 10.78
N THR A 881 21.18 -11.25 11.58
CA THR A 881 20.77 -12.58 11.11
C THR A 881 19.67 -13.22 11.97
N TYR A 882 18.86 -14.10 11.35
CA TYR A 882 17.78 -14.85 12.00
C TYR A 882 18.26 -15.78 13.13
N GLU A 883 19.49 -16.32 13.03
CA GLU A 883 20.08 -17.19 14.05
C GLU A 883 20.42 -16.41 15.34
N GLU A 884 20.90 -15.17 15.22
CA GLU A 884 21.17 -14.28 16.37
C GLU A 884 19.88 -13.81 17.05
N GLN A 885 18.79 -13.62 16.28
CA GLN A 885 17.47 -13.30 16.83
C GLN A 885 16.93 -14.42 17.72
N ASN A 886 17.11 -15.68 17.33
CA ASN A 886 16.73 -16.84 18.15
C ASN A 886 17.63 -17.04 19.38
N GLY A 887 18.93 -16.74 19.26
CA GLY A 887 19.92 -16.95 20.33
C GLY A 887 19.70 -16.11 21.60
N TYR A 888 19.26 -14.85 21.48
CA TYR A 888 18.96 -13.99 22.65
C TYR A 888 17.58 -13.31 22.63
N GLY A 889 16.64 -13.77 21.80
CA GLY A 889 15.24 -13.34 21.84
C GLY A 889 14.59 -13.47 23.23
N TYR A 890 15.08 -14.40 24.06
CA TYR A 890 14.63 -14.56 25.45
C TYR A 890 15.11 -13.44 26.40
N ALA A 891 16.17 -12.70 26.09
CA ALA A 891 16.72 -11.67 26.98
C ALA A 891 16.42 -10.23 26.54
N PHE A 892 16.15 -10.03 25.24
CA PHE A 892 15.99 -8.69 24.64
C PHE A 892 14.76 -8.54 23.73
N GLY A 893 13.94 -9.58 23.58
CA GLY A 893 12.76 -9.59 22.71
C GLY A 893 13.09 -9.66 21.21
N ILE A 894 12.13 -10.12 20.41
CA ILE A 894 12.25 -10.30 18.94
C ILE A 894 11.62 -9.15 18.13
N THR A 895 10.99 -8.18 18.79
CA THR A 895 10.27 -7.09 18.12
C THR A 895 11.25 -6.14 17.41
N LEU A 896 11.07 -5.92 16.12
CA LEU A 896 11.85 -4.99 15.28
C LEU A 896 10.95 -3.83 14.86
N PHE A 897 11.54 -2.65 14.65
CA PHE A 897 10.83 -1.47 14.17
C PHE A 897 11.13 -1.22 12.68
N ASP A 898 12.37 -0.87 12.37
CA ASP A 898 12.88 -0.75 11.00
C ASP A 898 14.04 -1.73 10.82
N GLY A 899 14.16 -2.32 9.62
CA GLY A 899 15.21 -3.28 9.30
C GLY A 899 15.45 -4.37 10.36
N VAL A 900 16.72 -4.56 10.73
CA VAL A 900 17.17 -5.59 11.68
C VAL A 900 17.95 -5.01 12.89
N GLY A 901 18.36 -3.75 12.83
CA GLY A 901 19.13 -3.02 13.83
C GLY A 901 18.26 -2.30 14.87
N ARG A 902 18.92 -1.88 15.96
CA ARG A 902 18.39 -1.02 17.05
C ARG A 902 19.49 -0.73 18.07
N CYS A 903 19.43 0.42 18.74
CA CYS A 903 20.40 0.81 19.77
C CYS A 903 19.92 0.43 21.18
N ARG A 904 20.83 -0.11 21.99
CA ARG A 904 20.57 -0.49 23.39
C ARG A 904 21.10 0.57 24.37
N ILE A 905 20.23 1.08 25.24
CA ILE A 905 20.57 1.98 26.35
C ILE A 905 20.33 1.26 27.68
N ALA A 906 21.42 0.82 28.32
CA ALA A 906 21.39 0.10 29.59
C ALA A 906 21.88 0.97 30.75
N SER A 907 21.17 0.91 31.87
CA SER A 907 21.49 1.60 33.11
C SER A 907 21.75 3.10 32.88
N GLU A 908 22.92 3.63 33.25
CA GLU A 908 23.35 5.02 33.00
C GLU A 908 24.17 5.20 31.71
N GLY A 909 24.18 4.20 30.83
CA GLY A 909 24.87 4.26 29.54
C GLY A 909 24.25 5.26 28.58
N TYR A 910 25.00 5.68 27.56
CA TYR A 910 24.53 6.65 26.58
C TYR A 910 24.86 6.32 25.13
N ALA A 911 24.09 6.93 24.22
CA ALA A 911 24.42 7.09 22.81
C ALA A 911 24.44 8.57 22.45
N ARG A 912 25.58 9.05 21.91
CA ARG A 912 25.83 10.46 21.57
C ARG A 912 26.19 10.65 20.12
N GLN A 913 25.73 11.74 19.52
CA GLN A 913 26.13 12.12 18.17
C GLN A 913 26.33 13.64 18.09
N THR A 914 27.33 14.08 17.33
CA THR A 914 27.45 15.49 16.96
C THR A 914 26.55 15.77 15.76
N VAL A 915 25.55 16.63 15.94
CA VAL A 915 24.61 17.05 14.90
C VAL A 915 24.95 18.47 14.47
N THR A 916 25.08 18.72 13.17
CA THR A 916 25.39 20.05 12.61
C THR A 916 24.14 20.68 12.01
N PHE A 917 23.73 21.82 12.56
CA PHE A 917 22.60 22.59 12.03
C PHE A 917 23.11 23.70 11.10
N ALA A 918 22.65 23.70 9.85
CA ALA A 918 23.07 24.66 8.83
C ALA A 918 22.56 26.09 9.09
N GLN A 919 21.42 26.22 9.77
CA GLN A 919 20.77 27.50 10.06
C GLN A 919 20.10 27.48 11.44
N PRO A 920 19.86 28.63 12.08
CA PRO A 920 18.95 28.71 13.21
C PRO A 920 17.51 28.41 12.76
N GLY A 921 16.69 27.86 13.66
CA GLY A 921 15.31 27.52 13.33
C GLY A 921 14.67 26.55 14.32
N THR A 922 13.43 26.14 14.01
CA THR A 922 12.71 25.11 14.75
C THR A 922 12.95 23.75 14.11
N TYR A 923 13.22 22.75 14.95
CA TYR A 923 13.51 21.39 14.54
C TYR A 923 12.65 20.41 15.33
N ARG A 924 12.29 19.30 14.69
CA ARG A 924 11.61 18.15 15.30
C ARG A 924 12.58 16.99 15.40
N LEU A 925 12.80 16.49 16.60
CA LEU A 925 13.39 15.19 16.88
C LEU A 925 12.27 14.15 16.96
N ALA A 926 12.37 13.04 16.24
CA ALA A 926 11.53 11.86 16.39
C ALA A 926 12.41 10.62 16.68
N MET A 927 11.88 9.66 17.44
CA MET A 927 12.52 8.37 17.66
C MET A 927 11.51 7.32 18.10
N HIS A 928 11.87 6.05 18.00
CA HIS A 928 11.11 4.93 18.54
C HIS A 928 11.80 4.32 19.74
N ALA A 929 11.05 3.95 20.78
CA ALA A 929 11.60 3.32 21.98
C ALA A 929 10.73 2.17 22.50
N ILE A 930 11.39 1.13 23.04
CA ILE A 930 10.75 -0.06 23.63
C ILE A 930 11.50 -0.51 24.89
N SER A 931 10.81 -1.15 25.84
CA SER A 931 11.46 -1.73 27.03
C SER A 931 12.09 -3.08 26.68
N ARG A 932 13.24 -3.41 27.28
CA ARG A 932 13.74 -4.80 27.27
C ARG A 932 12.68 -5.74 27.85
N ILE A 933 12.49 -6.90 27.22
CA ILE A 933 11.75 -8.04 27.76
C ILE A 933 12.74 -9.17 27.99
N GLN A 934 12.84 -9.63 29.24
CA GLN A 934 13.57 -10.82 29.60
C GLN A 934 12.57 -11.90 30.02
N ARG A 935 12.43 -12.96 29.21
CA ARG A 935 11.62 -14.13 29.50
C ARG A 935 12.50 -15.21 30.12
N ASN A 936 12.11 -15.65 31.32
CA ASN A 936 12.74 -16.80 31.96
C ASN A 936 12.34 -18.09 31.22
N PRO A 937 13.29 -18.87 30.68
CA PRO A 937 12.99 -20.06 29.89
C PRO A 937 12.32 -21.18 30.71
N ASP A 938 12.53 -21.23 32.03
CA ASP A 938 12.02 -22.30 32.89
C ASP A 938 10.62 -21.99 33.46
N THR A 939 10.31 -20.71 33.67
CA THR A 939 9.07 -20.27 34.33
C THR A 939 8.12 -19.47 33.44
N TYR A 940 8.57 -19.08 32.25
CA TYR A 940 7.90 -18.14 31.35
C TYR A 940 7.60 -16.77 31.99
N ALA A 941 8.15 -16.47 33.18
CA ALA A 941 8.00 -15.19 33.84
C ALA A 941 8.80 -14.11 33.10
N GLU A 942 8.23 -12.91 32.99
CA GLU A 942 8.80 -11.80 32.22
C GLU A 942 9.23 -10.64 33.12
N THR A 943 10.48 -10.22 32.98
CA THR A 943 11.03 -9.02 33.62
C THR A 943 11.23 -7.91 32.59
N ARG A 944 10.75 -6.71 32.91
CA ARG A 944 10.84 -5.54 32.03
C ARG A 944 11.97 -4.61 32.45
N GLY A 945 12.76 -4.16 31.47
CA GLY A 945 13.88 -3.26 31.67
C GLY A 945 13.47 -1.90 32.21
N ARG A 946 12.51 -1.20 31.57
CA ARG A 946 11.97 0.10 32.01
C ARG A 946 13.03 1.15 32.36
N ASN A 947 14.06 1.29 31.53
CA ASN A 947 15.10 2.32 31.74
C ASN A 947 14.61 3.68 31.22
N PRO A 948 14.51 4.72 32.06
CA PRO A 948 14.25 6.06 31.55
C PRO A 948 15.45 6.55 30.73
N ILE A 949 15.19 7.19 29.59
CA ILE A 949 16.18 7.78 28.70
C ILE A 949 15.97 9.29 28.71
N ARG A 950 16.97 10.04 29.16
CA ARG A 950 17.01 11.50 29.06
C ARG A 950 17.60 11.89 27.72
N ILE A 951 16.95 12.84 27.05
CA ILE A 951 17.36 13.35 25.76
C ILE A 951 17.76 14.80 25.92
N TRP A 952 18.96 15.15 25.46
CA TRP A 952 19.45 16.52 25.56
C TRP A 952 20.35 16.90 24.39
N LEU A 953 20.42 18.21 24.15
CA LEU A 953 21.26 18.84 23.16
C LEU A 953 22.19 19.83 23.86
N ALA A 954 23.50 19.75 23.60
CA ALA A 954 24.47 20.65 24.23
C ALA A 954 25.37 21.36 23.22
N ARG A 955 25.73 22.60 23.54
CA ARG A 955 26.75 23.40 22.83
C ARG A 955 27.44 24.35 23.79
N ASN A 956 28.75 24.51 23.65
CA ASN A 956 29.56 25.46 24.43
C ASN A 956 29.35 25.35 25.96
N GLY A 957 29.15 24.13 26.47
CA GLY A 957 28.92 23.86 27.90
C GLY A 957 27.48 24.10 28.39
N VAL A 958 26.58 24.58 27.54
CA VAL A 958 25.14 24.72 27.84
C VAL A 958 24.42 23.45 27.39
N THR A 959 23.65 22.83 28.28
CA THR A 959 22.86 21.62 28.00
C THR A 959 21.37 21.92 28.09
N ASN A 960 20.66 21.75 26.98
CA ASN A 960 19.22 21.90 26.89
C ASN A 960 18.57 20.51 26.90
N THR A 961 17.74 20.22 27.90
CA THR A 961 17.03 18.94 27.96
C THR A 961 15.80 19.01 27.06
N LEU A 962 15.76 18.15 26.04
CA LEU A 962 14.63 18.08 25.10
C LEU A 962 13.47 17.31 25.72
N GLY A 963 13.77 16.23 26.44
CA GLY A 963 12.77 15.46 27.15
C GLY A 963 13.30 14.21 27.84
N THR A 964 12.39 13.37 28.31
CA THR A 964 12.69 12.05 28.88
C THR A 964 11.66 11.05 28.41
N VAL A 965 12.12 9.87 28.00
CA VAL A 965 11.28 8.73 27.66
C VAL A 965 11.38 7.71 28.76
N THR A 966 10.25 7.19 29.21
CA THR A 966 10.25 5.96 30.02
C THR A 966 9.57 4.85 29.23
N THR A 967 10.28 3.75 29.04
CA THR A 967 9.76 2.59 28.32
C THR A 967 9.00 1.70 29.30
N TYR A 968 7.78 1.28 28.93
CA TYR A 968 6.94 0.49 29.83
C TYR A 968 6.52 -0.87 29.24
N ASP A 969 6.56 -1.03 27.91
CA ASP A 969 5.83 -2.06 27.16
C ASP A 969 6.65 -2.77 26.06
N GLU A 970 5.97 -3.70 25.37
CA GLU A 970 6.51 -4.72 24.43
C GLU A 970 6.43 -4.33 22.96
N ALA A 971 5.99 -3.10 22.69
CA ALA A 971 5.97 -2.52 21.35
C ALA A 971 6.72 -1.19 21.33
N PHE A 972 7.32 -0.88 20.19
CA PHE A 972 7.94 0.40 19.94
C PHE A 972 6.90 1.52 20.00
N ARG A 973 7.27 2.62 20.67
CA ARG A 973 6.50 3.85 20.76
C ARG A 973 7.26 4.98 20.10
N ARG A 974 6.57 5.77 19.27
CA ARG A 974 7.14 6.99 18.70
C ARG A 974 7.13 8.10 19.76
N HIS A 975 8.23 8.83 19.87
CA HIS A 975 8.39 10.00 20.72
C HIS A 975 8.88 11.18 19.90
N GLU A 976 8.30 12.37 20.11
CA GLU A 976 8.61 13.56 19.33
C GLU A 976 8.88 14.79 20.22
N TYR A 977 9.89 15.56 19.84
CA TYR A 977 10.33 16.76 20.57
C TYR A 977 10.62 17.91 19.61
N LEU A 978 9.93 19.03 19.80
CA LEU A 978 10.19 20.31 19.17
C LEU A 978 11.20 21.12 19.98
N PHE A 979 12.18 21.69 19.29
CA PHE A 979 13.19 22.54 19.89
C PHE A 979 13.70 23.60 18.92
N THR A 980 14.16 24.72 19.48
CA THR A 980 14.79 25.79 18.70
C THR A 980 16.31 25.66 18.75
N VAL A 981 16.93 25.76 17.59
CA VAL A 981 18.36 25.98 17.45
C VAL A 981 18.59 27.47 17.27
N PRO A 982 19.17 28.18 18.26
CA PRO A 982 19.30 29.63 18.22
C PRO A 982 20.37 30.12 17.24
N GLU A 983 21.35 29.29 16.93
CA GLU A 983 22.45 29.61 16.02
C GLU A 983 22.93 28.36 15.27
N ALA A 984 23.28 28.51 13.99
CA ALA A 984 23.89 27.45 13.19
C ALA A 984 25.18 26.93 13.84
N GLY A 985 25.51 25.66 13.62
CA GLY A 985 26.74 25.03 14.11
C GLY A 985 26.54 23.62 14.66
N ALA A 986 27.61 23.07 15.25
CA ALA A 986 27.65 21.72 15.80
C ALA A 986 27.13 21.68 17.26
N TYR A 987 26.27 20.71 17.54
CA TYR A 987 25.70 20.42 18.85
C TYR A 987 25.88 18.94 19.18
N VAL A 988 25.98 18.60 20.46
CA VAL A 988 26.00 17.20 20.93
C VAL A 988 24.59 16.79 21.31
N LEU A 989 24.00 15.86 20.57
CA LEU A 989 22.79 15.15 20.95
C LEU A 989 23.15 13.93 21.79
N SER A 990 22.39 13.67 22.85
CA SER A 990 22.59 12.50 23.71
C SER A 990 21.29 11.83 24.12
N PHE A 991 21.35 10.51 24.23
CA PHE A 991 20.34 9.64 24.82
C PHE A 991 20.97 8.94 26.02
N ASP A 992 20.68 9.41 27.23
CA ASP A 992 21.30 8.96 28.47
C ASP A 992 20.31 8.11 29.27
N GLY A 993 20.64 6.85 29.52
CA GLY A 993 19.92 6.06 30.51
C GLY A 993 20.03 6.67 31.90
N GLN A 994 18.99 6.51 32.73
CA GLN A 994 18.89 7.17 34.03
C GLN A 994 18.84 6.19 35.22
N SER A 995 18.95 4.88 34.97
CA SER A 995 18.84 3.87 36.01
C SER A 995 20.20 3.41 36.51
N THR A 996 20.40 3.42 37.83
CA THR A 996 21.56 2.78 38.47
C THR A 996 21.41 1.25 38.60
N ALA A 997 20.20 0.71 38.43
CA ALA A 997 19.92 -0.72 38.35
C ALA A 997 20.04 -1.25 36.91
N ASP A 998 20.24 -2.57 36.73
CA ASP A 998 20.24 -3.25 35.41
C ASP A 998 18.85 -3.16 34.75
N ARG A 999 18.61 -2.01 34.13
CA ARG A 999 17.42 -1.66 33.38
C ARG A 999 17.86 -1.34 31.98
N THR A 1000 17.07 -1.73 30.98
CA THR A 1000 17.44 -1.53 29.58
C THR A 1000 16.24 -1.08 28.76
N SER A 1001 16.50 -0.14 27.88
CA SER A 1001 15.59 0.34 26.83
C SER A 1001 16.28 0.22 25.49
N LEU A 1002 15.51 -0.01 24.43
CA LEU A 1002 16.00 -0.02 23.05
C LEU A 1002 15.40 1.18 22.32
N ILE A 1003 16.20 1.82 21.47
CA ILE A 1003 15.77 2.94 20.61
C ILE A 1003 16.09 2.65 19.15
N ASP A 1004 15.28 3.21 18.25
CA ASP A 1004 15.37 2.97 16.81
C ASP A 1004 14.79 4.16 16.02
N ASP A 1005 15.07 4.23 14.71
CA ASP A 1005 14.57 5.22 13.74
C ASP A 1005 14.61 6.67 14.28
N ILE A 1006 15.81 7.10 14.68
CA ILE A 1006 16.04 8.44 15.22
C ILE A 1006 16.16 9.44 14.07
N SER A 1007 15.34 10.49 14.09
CA SER A 1007 15.40 11.55 13.09
C SER A 1007 15.32 12.97 13.63
N ILE A 1008 16.04 13.91 13.00
CA ILE A 1008 15.88 15.34 13.25
C ILE A 1008 15.61 16.05 11.92
N MET A 1009 14.54 16.83 11.83
CA MET A 1009 14.22 17.60 10.63
C MET A 1009 13.84 19.05 10.99
N ALA A 1010 14.13 19.98 10.08
CA ALA A 1010 13.61 21.34 10.19
C ALA A 1010 12.08 21.32 10.00
N VAL A 1011 11.35 22.10 10.78
CA VAL A 1011 9.88 22.18 10.69
C VAL A 1011 9.39 23.61 10.87
N ASP A 1012 8.29 23.93 10.21
CA ASP A 1012 7.54 25.16 10.47
C ASP A 1012 6.53 24.91 11.60
N ALA A 1013 6.69 25.63 12.70
CA ALA A 1013 5.75 25.58 13.82
C ALA A 1013 4.69 26.67 13.69
N ASP A 1014 3.45 26.40 14.12
CA ASP A 1014 2.37 27.40 14.07
C ASP A 1014 2.68 28.58 14.99
N THR A 1015 3.06 29.72 14.40
CA THR A 1015 3.42 30.94 15.14
C THR A 1015 2.24 31.66 15.80
N ALA A 1016 1.00 31.36 15.41
CA ALA A 1016 -0.21 31.91 16.01
C ALA A 1016 -0.74 31.07 17.18
N TRP A 1017 -0.11 29.93 17.46
CA TRP A 1017 -0.56 28.97 18.46
C TRP A 1017 -0.48 29.50 19.89
N THR A 1018 -1.56 29.27 20.65
CA THR A 1018 -1.62 29.54 22.09
C THR A 1018 -2.15 28.30 22.84
N PRO A 1019 -1.37 27.69 23.74
CA PRO A 1019 -1.77 26.47 24.43
C PRO A 1019 -2.85 26.68 25.50
N PHE A 1020 -3.07 27.92 25.96
CA PHE A 1020 -3.98 28.21 27.05
C PHE A 1020 -4.92 29.34 26.65
N ALA A 1021 -6.19 28.99 26.45
CA ALA A 1021 -7.22 30.01 26.27
C ALA A 1021 -7.44 30.80 27.57
N LYS A 1022 -8.03 31.99 27.45
CA LYS A 1022 -8.33 32.87 28.60
C LYS A 1022 -9.15 32.12 29.66
N GLY A 1023 -8.81 32.31 30.93
CA GLY A 1023 -9.48 31.68 32.07
C GLY A 1023 -9.03 30.25 32.37
N SER A 1024 -8.19 29.64 31.53
CA SER A 1024 -7.68 28.28 31.76
C SER A 1024 -6.65 28.20 32.88
N ALA A 1025 -6.55 27.03 33.50
CA ALA A 1025 -5.61 26.76 34.58
C ALA A 1025 -4.93 25.39 34.38
N LEU A 1026 -3.71 25.27 34.88
CA LEU A 1026 -2.96 24.02 34.97
C LEU A 1026 -2.66 23.71 36.44
N GLU A 1027 -3.07 22.54 36.91
CA GLU A 1027 -2.80 22.06 38.27
C GLU A 1027 -2.02 20.75 38.20
N ILE A 1028 -0.88 20.67 38.86
CA ILE A 1028 0.03 19.53 38.80
C ILE A 1028 0.16 18.93 40.20
N SER A 1029 -0.16 17.65 40.35
CA SER A 1029 0.00 16.90 41.59
C SER A 1029 1.46 16.51 41.84
N ASP A 1030 1.76 16.17 43.10
CA ASP A 1030 3.05 15.58 43.45
C ASP A 1030 3.29 14.27 42.69
N GLY A 1031 4.50 14.09 42.15
CA GLY A 1031 4.88 12.95 41.31
C GLY A 1031 4.44 13.01 39.84
N ALA A 1032 3.58 13.95 39.44
CA ALA A 1032 3.26 14.21 38.04
C ALA A 1032 4.28 15.16 37.38
N ARG A 1033 4.42 15.09 36.04
CA ARG A 1033 5.34 15.94 35.28
C ARG A 1033 4.67 16.55 34.05
N VAL A 1034 5.21 17.68 33.59
CA VAL A 1034 4.79 18.38 32.39
C VAL A 1034 5.97 18.60 31.46
N LEU A 1035 5.82 18.17 30.20
CA LEU A 1035 6.72 18.47 29.10
C LEU A 1035 6.15 19.64 28.30
N LEU A 1036 6.90 20.74 28.21
CA LEU A 1036 6.60 21.90 27.39
C LEU A 1036 7.28 21.72 26.03
N ASN A 1037 6.56 21.08 25.11
CA ASN A 1037 7.04 20.68 23.80
C ASN A 1037 6.77 21.76 22.74
N PHE A 1038 7.34 22.93 22.99
CA PHE A 1038 7.27 24.13 22.16
C PHE A 1038 8.42 25.05 22.54
N SER A 1039 8.70 26.06 21.73
CA SER A 1039 9.74 27.05 22.05
C SER A 1039 9.16 28.40 22.44
N GLY A 1040 9.90 29.13 23.27
CA GLY A 1040 9.50 30.46 23.75
C GLY A 1040 8.51 30.42 24.90
N GLN A 1041 7.96 31.60 25.22
CA GLN A 1041 7.13 31.82 26.39
C GLN A 1041 5.65 31.87 26.01
N GLN A 1042 4.84 31.04 26.69
CA GLN A 1042 3.38 31.00 26.55
C GLN A 1042 2.70 31.42 27.85
N ARG A 1043 1.56 32.10 27.77
CA ARG A 1043 0.85 32.60 28.96
C ARG A 1043 -0.11 31.55 29.50
N VAL A 1044 -0.22 31.44 30.82
CA VAL A 1044 -1.25 30.68 31.54
C VAL A 1044 -1.85 31.55 32.64
N ASP A 1045 -3.17 31.52 32.85
CA ASP A 1045 -3.81 32.40 33.83
C ASP A 1045 -3.64 31.91 35.28
N THR A 1046 -3.50 30.61 35.51
CA THR A 1046 -3.18 30.03 36.82
C THR A 1046 -2.39 28.73 36.64
N LEU A 1047 -1.25 28.64 37.32
CA LEU A 1047 -0.45 27.42 37.42
C LEU A 1047 -0.30 27.04 38.90
N ARG A 1048 -0.59 25.79 39.24
CA ARG A 1048 -0.36 25.27 40.60
C ARG A 1048 0.45 23.99 40.57
N TYR A 1049 1.36 23.84 41.53
CA TYR A 1049 2.07 22.60 41.80
C TYR A 1049 1.86 22.21 43.27
N ASN A 1050 1.32 21.01 43.48
CA ASN A 1050 0.99 20.47 44.80
C ASN A 1050 0.19 21.45 45.67
N GLY A 1051 -0.83 22.07 45.07
CA GLY A 1051 -1.70 23.07 45.72
C GLY A 1051 -1.10 24.47 45.87
N VAL A 1052 0.19 24.68 45.57
CA VAL A 1052 0.87 25.98 45.65
C VAL A 1052 0.82 26.69 44.31
N SER A 1053 0.45 27.98 44.30
CA SER A 1053 0.42 28.76 43.06
C SER A 1053 1.84 29.17 42.64
N LEU A 1054 2.19 28.89 41.38
CA LEU A 1054 3.42 29.35 40.75
C LEU A 1054 3.16 30.65 40.00
N THR A 1055 4.11 31.58 40.05
CA THR A 1055 4.02 32.90 39.39
C THR A 1055 5.35 33.30 38.78
N GLY A 1056 5.33 34.09 37.71
CA GLY A 1056 6.53 34.47 36.95
C GLY A 1056 6.74 33.55 35.75
N VAL A 1057 7.99 33.37 35.35
CA VAL A 1057 8.39 32.42 34.29
C VAL A 1057 8.68 31.07 34.92
N ILE A 1058 8.04 30.02 34.41
CA ILE A 1058 8.14 28.64 34.87
C ILE A 1058 8.64 27.79 33.69
N ASP A 1059 9.77 27.13 33.89
CA ASP A 1059 10.45 26.30 32.90
C ASP A 1059 11.31 25.22 33.59
N SER A 1060 12.02 24.41 32.81
CA SER A 1060 12.87 23.34 33.34
C SER A 1060 14.09 23.85 34.13
N SER A 1061 14.45 25.13 34.01
CA SER A 1061 15.57 25.71 34.77
C SER A 1061 15.15 26.14 36.17
N THR A 1062 13.90 26.58 36.31
CA THR A 1062 13.32 27.06 37.56
C THR A 1062 12.63 25.93 38.35
N HIS A 1063 12.07 24.94 37.66
CA HIS A 1063 11.30 23.85 38.27
C HIS A 1063 11.64 22.48 37.63
N PRO A 1064 12.92 22.03 37.68
CA PRO A 1064 13.40 20.82 36.97
C PRO A 1064 12.75 19.51 37.42
N ASP A 1065 12.20 19.47 38.63
CA ASP A 1065 11.56 18.26 39.18
C ASP A 1065 10.19 17.96 38.53
N VAL A 1066 9.53 18.99 37.98
CA VAL A 1066 8.16 18.91 37.46
C VAL A 1066 8.04 19.36 36.00
N ILE A 1067 8.85 20.32 35.55
CA ILE A 1067 8.83 20.82 34.16
C ILE A 1067 10.02 20.29 33.36
N MET A 1068 9.73 19.89 32.12
CA MET A 1068 10.69 19.44 31.11
C MET A 1068 10.47 20.17 29.78
N GLY A 1069 11.43 20.06 28.87
CA GLY A 1069 11.34 20.62 27.51
C GLY A 1069 11.93 22.01 27.38
N THR A 1070 11.75 22.62 26.21
CA THR A 1070 12.36 23.92 25.86
C THR A 1070 11.43 25.11 26.05
N GLY A 1071 10.14 24.87 26.29
CA GLY A 1071 9.14 25.91 26.44
C GLY A 1071 9.13 26.57 27.83
N GLN A 1072 8.49 27.72 27.91
CA GLN A 1072 8.31 28.47 29.16
C GLN A 1072 6.84 28.84 29.35
N LEU A 1073 6.34 28.75 30.58
CA LEU A 1073 5.03 29.26 30.96
C LEU A 1073 5.17 30.55 31.77
N TYR A 1074 4.39 31.57 31.42
CA TYR A 1074 4.28 32.79 32.19
C TYR A 1074 2.93 32.86 32.91
N ALA A 1075 2.96 32.74 34.24
CA ALA A 1075 1.82 32.90 35.11
C ALA A 1075 1.86 34.28 35.78
N MET A 1076 0.91 35.16 35.45
CA MET A 1076 0.90 36.50 36.01
C MET A 1076 0.70 36.49 37.54
N PRO A 1077 1.51 37.26 38.30
CA PRO A 1077 1.24 37.48 39.71
C PRO A 1077 -0.13 38.14 39.90
N LYS A 1078 -1.07 37.43 40.53
CA LYS A 1078 -2.36 38.02 40.92
C LYS A 1078 -2.08 38.90 42.15
N GLY A 1079 -2.10 40.22 41.98
CA GLY A 1079 -1.83 41.16 43.06
C GLY A 1079 -2.76 40.92 44.27
N THR A 1080 -2.19 40.92 45.47
CA THR A 1080 -2.96 40.84 46.72
C THR A 1080 -3.77 42.11 46.89
N LEU A 1081 -5.10 42.01 46.83
CA LEU A 1081 -5.98 43.12 47.18
C LEU A 1081 -6.07 43.22 48.71
N ILE A 1082 -5.19 44.00 49.33
CA ILE A 1082 -5.32 44.36 50.74
C ILE A 1082 -6.40 45.43 50.86
N ARG A 1083 -7.60 45.02 51.30
CA ARG A 1083 -8.64 45.97 51.70
C ARG A 1083 -8.33 46.45 53.11
N VAL A 1084 -7.77 47.66 53.23
CA VAL A 1084 -7.68 48.36 54.51
C VAL A 1084 -9.07 48.95 54.78
N TYR A 1085 -9.68 48.56 55.91
CA TYR A 1085 -11.00 49.03 56.35
C TYR A 1085 -10.98 50.50 56.79
#